data_AF-A0A9D5PXQ3-F1
#
_entry.id   AF-A0A9D5PXQ3-F1
#
_cell.length_a   1.000
_cell.length_b   1.000
_cell.length_c   1.000
_cell.angle_alpha   90.00
_cell.angle_beta   90.00
_cell.angle_gamma   90.00
#
_symmetry.space_group_name_H-M   'P 1'
#
loop_
_entity.id
_entity.type
_entity.pdbx_description
1 polymer ?
#
loop_
_entity_poly.entity_id
_entity_poly.type
_entity_poly.pdbx_seq_one_letter_code
_entity_poly.pdbx_strand_id
1 'polypeptide(L)'
;MINRLEYDIEKRAEQAESLSFCNGIKLLSIKKTIAAMLKTIGTNEIFEQYTVHDISHINKMLKIAEWLIPETTKTKMTNAEWLMLTLSIYLHDLGMVVSKKEFAQRNSNSKFLEFKEKTLATATPEYKKVAEDEKYLYQEFVRSNHAFRIREWLENRGQNIYGNADDQCEILNQTLDGLFEKFKNDLGMVCESHHRDDLDDFNKYKISSKYGDDEQEVVNLNYIAIILRCADLLHITSDRTPSIERKLLDISNPISILEWEKQQAVTSICPQAKRNLEGNIDETIVKDTIEIHAYFSGSDTAEAFFGLSSYLQYVKKELNACHKIAQVAKRQENAHHEFPWKSIDESNIETEGFEAKKLEFTIEQDNILKLLVGHTLYNDSSVVVRELSQNAIDAIKLQSIEDSRNSHSSYNGKIRIEWNEKDRILSFTDNGTGMTIYDIENYLLKVGASKYRQKQFKETYKDFNPISRFGIGILTCFMVANDVDIETKSVSEEWVNILCLRNVNGKYLLKKETPSKTNGYIQDHGTIIKLHIRPDVNMNDLEMNLKKWIVLSDIPITLIINGEEITIGNQTLKEVLVNFLKEENYNVDDNTIKVEEKTIGNVTVACALRYNNYLSDWSFLEFHSFEDRPKVPPVGTCVEGVRVEFYTPGYKSNNILAIANIRGSKYQTNVARTALEYDANNEALKAIYDCYRLFIEDQIKCLEEKNYSKSWAIQESHYIMAPLIKASYTNDSVEPIDEKLLIKSLSDIKCLFVEKDGKRDVLSVNDVLEVEKVDILDYKIINAIEMLFKEISTDITVSKMVKTVLGENISLSRIPLITNFSQYQILHKQIIQAKNVTQIKVDTMKRKIQLTFGNEEGLWKSYDIPSEYRRTPSYSNKIHLPTGDFCIEGLNDEIGVKSIGGIYLNSNSALCKYLKKAIDIFESSNTKESRILLTTFLGNVFDNNFLEYSYSEKEFDYAIRRMTQRSNSHFYEETTSKMWEKIDLDEFKKIILMKKHILFSLDNWTRSKEVYY
;
A
#
# COMPACT_ATOMS: atom_id res chain seq x y z
N MET A 1 -24.06 -49.86 -12.46
CA MET A 1 -24.99 -49.45 -13.53
C MET A 1 -26.30 -49.06 -12.87
N ILE A 2 -26.84 -47.88 -13.19
CA ILE A 2 -28.15 -47.44 -12.69
C ILE A 2 -29.21 -48.23 -13.45
N ASN A 3 -29.86 -49.20 -12.79
CA ASN A 3 -30.79 -50.13 -13.45
C ASN A 3 -32.25 -49.93 -13.02
N ARG A 4 -32.50 -49.10 -12.01
CA ARG A 4 -33.84 -48.76 -11.47
C ARG A 4 -33.81 -47.43 -10.73
N LEU A 5 -34.97 -46.83 -10.52
CA LEU A 5 -35.19 -45.71 -9.58
C LEU A 5 -35.31 -46.26 -8.16
N GLU A 6 -34.59 -45.68 -7.20
CA GLU A 6 -34.43 -46.27 -5.87
C GLU A 6 -35.18 -45.50 -4.78
N TYR A 7 -35.30 -44.18 -4.93
CA TYR A 7 -35.86 -43.26 -3.94
C TYR A 7 -37.38 -43.08 -4.10
N ASP A 8 -38.10 -42.79 -3.02
CA ASP A 8 -39.56 -42.60 -3.03
C ASP A 8 -39.96 -41.41 -3.91
N ILE A 9 -39.18 -40.33 -3.84
CA ILE A 9 -39.37 -39.13 -4.67
C ILE A 9 -39.31 -39.48 -6.17
N GLU A 10 -38.33 -40.31 -6.58
CA GLU A 10 -38.18 -40.72 -7.96
C GLU A 10 -39.35 -41.60 -8.44
N LYS A 11 -39.82 -42.50 -7.58
CA LYS A 11 -40.98 -43.38 -7.89
C LYS A 11 -42.27 -42.58 -8.03
N ARG A 12 -42.43 -41.51 -7.25
CA ARG A 12 -43.57 -40.57 -7.39
C ARG A 12 -43.45 -39.73 -8.65
N ALA A 13 -42.24 -39.25 -8.96
CA ALA A 13 -41.97 -38.51 -10.18
C ALA A 13 -42.18 -39.36 -11.46
N GLU A 14 -41.90 -40.66 -11.41
CA GLU A 14 -42.16 -41.60 -12.52
C GLU A 14 -43.64 -41.65 -12.91
N GLN A 15 -44.56 -41.40 -11.97
CA GLN A 15 -46.00 -41.34 -12.25
C GLN A 15 -46.39 -40.14 -13.13
N ALA A 16 -45.51 -39.13 -13.25
CA ALA A 16 -45.73 -37.99 -14.12
C ALA A 16 -45.50 -38.33 -15.61
N GLU A 17 -44.80 -39.43 -15.94
CA GLU A 17 -44.47 -39.78 -17.34
C GLU A 17 -45.70 -39.96 -18.25
N SER A 18 -46.89 -40.19 -17.67
CA SER A 18 -48.16 -40.29 -18.40
C SER A 18 -48.89 -38.96 -18.60
N LEU A 19 -48.37 -37.84 -18.06
CA LEU A 19 -48.99 -36.52 -18.16
C LEU A 19 -48.74 -35.87 -19.53
N SER A 20 -49.66 -35.01 -19.94
CA SER A 20 -49.72 -34.47 -21.31
C SER A 20 -48.52 -33.58 -21.63
N PHE A 21 -48.01 -32.81 -20.66
CA PHE A 21 -46.91 -31.87 -20.84
C PHE A 21 -45.51 -32.51 -20.91
N CYS A 22 -45.39 -33.81 -20.62
CA CYS A 22 -44.10 -34.53 -20.61
C CYS A 22 -44.17 -35.88 -21.35
N ASN A 23 -45.12 -36.02 -22.28
CA ASN A 23 -45.34 -37.26 -23.01
C ASN A 23 -44.09 -37.69 -23.79
N GLY A 24 -43.57 -38.88 -23.48
CA GLY A 24 -42.41 -39.47 -24.15
C GLY A 24 -41.09 -39.43 -23.37
N ILE A 25 -41.03 -38.77 -22.20
CA ILE A 25 -39.84 -38.83 -21.34
C ILE A 25 -39.76 -40.16 -20.58
N LYS A 26 -38.53 -40.60 -20.27
CA LYS A 26 -38.27 -41.70 -19.33
C LYS A 26 -37.31 -41.25 -18.25
N LEU A 27 -37.80 -41.10 -17.02
CA LEU A 27 -37.06 -40.56 -15.88
C LEU A 27 -35.80 -41.38 -15.58
N LEU A 28 -35.87 -42.71 -15.72
CA LEU A 28 -34.71 -43.60 -15.59
C LEU A 28 -33.65 -43.32 -16.67
N SER A 29 -34.07 -42.99 -17.89
CA SER A 29 -33.15 -42.63 -18.98
C SER A 29 -32.48 -41.29 -18.70
N ILE A 30 -33.24 -40.30 -18.24
CA ILE A 30 -32.74 -39.00 -17.82
C ILE A 30 -31.68 -39.19 -16.73
N LYS A 31 -31.99 -39.93 -15.65
CA LYS A 31 -31.04 -40.20 -14.56
C LYS A 31 -29.73 -40.82 -15.06
N LYS A 32 -29.79 -41.76 -16.02
CA LYS A 32 -28.60 -42.38 -16.61
C LYS A 32 -27.74 -41.37 -17.35
N THR A 33 -28.33 -40.51 -18.18
CA THR A 33 -27.60 -39.48 -18.93
C THR A 33 -26.97 -38.47 -17.99
N ILE A 34 -27.74 -37.96 -17.02
CA ILE A 34 -27.24 -36.98 -16.04
C ILE A 34 -26.11 -37.57 -15.20
N ALA A 35 -26.24 -38.82 -14.72
CA ALA A 35 -25.17 -39.49 -13.99
C ALA A 35 -23.89 -39.65 -14.83
N ALA A 36 -24.01 -39.90 -16.14
CA ALA A 36 -22.87 -39.99 -17.04
C ALA A 36 -22.16 -38.63 -17.20
N MET A 37 -22.93 -37.53 -17.28
CA MET A 37 -22.39 -36.18 -17.36
C MET A 37 -21.72 -35.75 -16.04
N LEU A 38 -22.38 -35.90 -14.90
CA LEU A 38 -21.84 -35.52 -13.58
C LEU A 38 -20.54 -36.27 -13.25
N LYS A 39 -20.39 -37.52 -13.69
CA LYS A 39 -19.16 -38.31 -13.53
C LYS A 39 -17.92 -37.65 -14.17
N THR A 40 -18.10 -36.70 -15.09
CA THR A 40 -16.99 -36.00 -15.73
C THR A 40 -16.43 -34.84 -14.89
N ILE A 41 -17.16 -34.38 -13.87
CA ILE A 41 -16.66 -33.38 -12.91
C ILE A 41 -15.42 -33.96 -12.21
N GLY A 42 -14.30 -33.23 -12.24
CA GLY A 42 -13.02 -33.67 -11.68
C GLY A 42 -12.11 -34.45 -12.65
N THR A 43 -12.58 -34.92 -13.81
CA THR A 43 -11.78 -35.81 -14.70
C THR A 43 -10.83 -35.10 -15.67
N ASN A 44 -10.90 -33.77 -15.79
CA ASN A 44 -10.13 -32.96 -16.75
C ASN A 44 -9.23 -31.92 -16.07
N GLU A 45 -8.76 -32.18 -14.84
CA GLU A 45 -8.01 -31.23 -13.99
C GLU A 45 -8.82 -29.96 -13.64
N ILE A 46 -10.14 -29.98 -13.87
CA ILE A 46 -11.09 -28.94 -13.49
C ILE A 46 -11.99 -29.52 -12.39
N PHE A 47 -12.07 -28.82 -11.25
CA PHE A 47 -12.73 -29.28 -10.02
C PHE A 47 -12.11 -30.53 -9.37
N GLU A 48 -10.88 -30.91 -9.73
CA GLU A 48 -10.20 -32.10 -9.20
C GLU A 48 -10.08 -32.12 -7.67
N GLN A 49 -9.87 -30.95 -7.06
CA GLN A 49 -9.69 -30.77 -5.62
C GLN A 49 -11.01 -30.44 -4.87
N TYR A 50 -12.15 -30.42 -5.55
CA TYR A 50 -13.45 -30.11 -4.93
C TYR A 50 -14.02 -31.36 -4.28
N THR A 51 -15.00 -31.18 -3.41
CA THR A 51 -15.78 -32.30 -2.87
C THR A 51 -16.53 -33.01 -4.00
N VAL A 52 -17.06 -34.20 -3.73
CA VAL A 52 -17.78 -35.00 -4.73
C VAL A 52 -19.08 -34.31 -5.16
N HIS A 53 -19.27 -34.12 -6.47
CA HIS A 53 -20.50 -33.58 -7.10
C HIS A 53 -21.09 -34.57 -8.14
N ASP A 54 -20.87 -35.88 -7.93
CA ASP A 54 -21.37 -36.92 -8.83
C ASP A 54 -22.80 -37.39 -8.46
N ILE A 55 -23.26 -38.49 -9.05
CA ILE A 55 -24.59 -39.04 -8.77
C ILE A 55 -24.82 -39.41 -7.29
N SER A 56 -23.77 -39.64 -6.50
CA SER A 56 -23.88 -39.88 -5.05
C SER A 56 -24.44 -38.65 -4.33
N HIS A 57 -24.03 -37.44 -4.73
CA HIS A 57 -24.53 -36.18 -4.17
C HIS A 57 -26.03 -36.00 -4.41
N ILE A 58 -26.45 -36.22 -5.65
CA ILE A 58 -27.86 -36.20 -6.09
C ILE A 58 -28.70 -37.20 -5.29
N ASN A 59 -28.21 -38.43 -5.17
CA ASN A 59 -28.89 -39.50 -4.43
C ASN A 59 -29.10 -39.14 -2.94
N LYS A 60 -28.16 -38.44 -2.33
CA LYS A 60 -28.27 -37.97 -0.94
C LYS A 60 -29.21 -36.79 -0.79
N MET A 61 -29.20 -35.85 -1.73
CA MET A 61 -30.19 -34.77 -1.75
C MET A 61 -31.61 -35.29 -1.88
N LEU A 62 -31.85 -36.31 -2.72
CA LEU A 62 -33.15 -36.99 -2.80
C LEU A 62 -33.56 -37.56 -1.43
N LYS A 63 -32.63 -38.23 -0.74
CA LYS A 63 -32.86 -38.76 0.61
C LYS A 63 -33.11 -37.66 1.65
N ILE A 64 -32.45 -36.51 1.53
CA ILE A 64 -32.69 -35.35 2.39
C ILE A 64 -34.09 -34.78 2.14
N ALA A 65 -34.43 -34.54 0.88
CA ALA A 65 -35.75 -34.03 0.48
C ALA A 65 -36.89 -34.94 0.96
N GLU A 66 -36.69 -36.26 1.02
CA GLU A 66 -37.68 -37.21 1.53
C GLU A 66 -38.13 -36.92 2.96
N TRP A 67 -37.22 -36.54 3.87
CA TRP A 67 -37.62 -36.19 5.23
C TRP A 67 -37.84 -34.70 5.41
N LEU A 68 -37.29 -33.86 4.53
CA LEU A 68 -37.49 -32.41 4.54
C LEU A 68 -38.94 -32.04 4.20
N ILE A 69 -39.60 -32.82 3.34
CA ILE A 69 -41.02 -32.67 3.03
C ILE A 69 -41.85 -33.43 4.07
N PRO A 70 -42.70 -32.76 4.87
CA PRO A 70 -43.56 -33.44 5.84
C PRO A 70 -44.56 -34.38 5.17
N GLU A 71 -44.93 -35.49 5.83
CA GLU A 71 -45.92 -36.45 5.31
C GLU A 71 -47.25 -35.79 4.94
N THR A 72 -47.69 -34.77 5.70
CA THR A 72 -48.89 -33.97 5.42
C THR A 72 -48.85 -33.24 4.07
N THR A 73 -47.64 -32.88 3.63
CA THR A 73 -47.39 -32.24 2.33
C THR A 73 -47.24 -33.29 1.23
N LYS A 74 -46.54 -34.40 1.49
CA LYS A 74 -46.32 -35.47 0.50
C LYS A 74 -47.63 -36.01 -0.09
N THR A 75 -48.67 -36.16 0.74
CA THR A 75 -49.97 -36.68 0.30
C THR A 75 -50.74 -35.73 -0.61
N LYS A 76 -50.33 -34.46 -0.68
CA LYS A 76 -51.01 -33.40 -1.44
C LYS A 76 -50.21 -32.93 -2.66
N MET A 77 -48.95 -33.32 -2.76
CA MET A 77 -48.11 -32.94 -3.89
C MET A 77 -48.55 -33.65 -5.16
N THR A 78 -48.59 -32.91 -6.26
CA THR A 78 -48.97 -33.44 -7.58
C THR A 78 -47.83 -34.24 -8.20
N ASN A 79 -48.14 -35.09 -9.17
CA ASN A 79 -47.13 -35.80 -9.95
C ASN A 79 -46.17 -34.82 -10.67
N ALA A 80 -46.66 -33.69 -11.18
CA ALA A 80 -45.82 -32.66 -11.79
C ALA A 80 -44.86 -32.00 -10.79
N GLU A 81 -45.27 -31.81 -9.52
CA GLU A 81 -44.38 -31.30 -8.46
C GLU A 81 -43.24 -32.27 -8.15
N TRP A 82 -43.55 -33.56 -8.05
CA TRP A 82 -42.55 -34.60 -7.85
C TRP A 82 -41.56 -34.65 -9.01
N LEU A 83 -42.04 -34.51 -10.25
CA LEU A 83 -41.20 -34.44 -11.43
C LEU A 83 -40.32 -33.19 -11.44
N MET A 84 -40.88 -32.01 -11.17
CA MET A 84 -40.13 -30.74 -11.11
C MET A 84 -39.03 -30.81 -10.05
N LEU A 85 -39.36 -31.30 -8.85
CA LEU A 85 -38.39 -31.45 -7.77
C LEU A 85 -37.27 -32.41 -8.15
N THR A 86 -37.61 -33.59 -8.66
CA THR A 86 -36.63 -34.62 -9.04
C THR A 86 -35.68 -34.12 -10.12
N LEU A 87 -36.23 -33.51 -11.18
CA LEU A 87 -35.42 -32.95 -12.26
C LEU A 87 -34.58 -31.76 -11.78
N SER A 88 -35.11 -30.91 -10.92
CA SER A 88 -34.33 -29.78 -10.37
C SER A 88 -33.13 -30.27 -9.55
N ILE A 89 -33.32 -31.31 -8.73
CA ILE A 89 -32.22 -31.95 -7.98
C ILE A 89 -31.22 -32.58 -8.95
N TYR A 90 -31.65 -33.29 -9.99
CA TYR A 90 -30.73 -33.87 -10.98
C TYR A 90 -29.86 -32.83 -11.68
N LEU A 91 -30.41 -31.65 -11.95
CA LEU A 91 -29.78 -30.66 -12.82
C LEU A 91 -29.01 -29.57 -12.08
N HIS A 92 -29.25 -29.33 -10.79
CA HIS A 92 -28.75 -28.12 -10.10
C HIS A 92 -27.23 -27.91 -10.24
N ASP A 93 -26.44 -28.97 -10.03
CA ASP A 93 -24.97 -28.98 -10.14
C ASP A 93 -24.45 -29.31 -11.55
N LEU A 94 -25.31 -29.71 -12.48
CA LEU A 94 -24.88 -30.13 -13.82
C LEU A 94 -24.19 -28.98 -14.56
N GLY A 95 -24.45 -27.73 -14.16
CA GLY A 95 -23.78 -26.53 -14.65
C GLY A 95 -22.31 -26.45 -14.24
N MET A 96 -21.76 -27.41 -13.50
CA MET A 96 -20.33 -27.55 -13.23
C MET A 96 -19.60 -28.39 -14.26
N VAL A 97 -20.31 -29.06 -15.18
CA VAL A 97 -19.69 -29.86 -16.25
C VAL A 97 -18.94 -28.95 -17.22
N VAL A 98 -17.64 -29.21 -17.39
CA VAL A 98 -16.75 -28.48 -18.31
C VAL A 98 -16.05 -29.47 -19.23
N SER A 99 -16.27 -29.31 -20.54
CA SER A 99 -15.57 -30.11 -21.55
C SER A 99 -14.17 -29.53 -21.80
N LYS A 100 -13.24 -30.37 -22.31
CA LYS A 100 -11.90 -29.88 -22.72
C LYS A 100 -11.99 -28.79 -23.79
N LYS A 101 -12.97 -28.92 -24.71
CA LYS A 101 -13.24 -27.96 -25.79
C LYS A 101 -13.68 -26.62 -25.21
N GLU A 102 -14.59 -26.62 -24.24
CA GLU A 102 -15.05 -25.42 -23.55
C GLU A 102 -13.88 -24.71 -22.85
N PHE A 103 -13.11 -25.42 -22.02
CA PHE A 103 -11.99 -24.83 -21.30
C PHE A 103 -10.93 -24.25 -22.27
N ALA A 104 -10.64 -24.94 -23.38
CA ALA A 104 -9.69 -24.46 -24.39
C ALA A 104 -10.13 -23.11 -25.01
N GLN A 105 -11.44 -22.87 -25.10
CA GLN A 105 -12.01 -21.64 -25.66
C GLN A 105 -12.28 -20.53 -24.62
N ARG A 106 -11.96 -20.74 -23.34
CA ARG A 106 -12.24 -19.77 -22.25
C ARG A 106 -11.84 -18.33 -22.57
N ASN A 107 -10.72 -18.11 -23.25
CA ASN A 107 -10.20 -16.77 -23.56
C ASN A 107 -10.99 -16.04 -24.65
N SER A 108 -11.93 -16.70 -25.33
CA SER A 108 -12.88 -16.04 -26.22
C SER A 108 -14.17 -15.62 -25.51
N ASN A 109 -14.37 -16.00 -24.23
CA ASN A 109 -15.56 -15.65 -23.47
C ASN A 109 -15.33 -14.31 -22.74
N SER A 110 -16.09 -13.28 -23.13
CA SER A 110 -15.96 -11.93 -22.56
C SER A 110 -16.26 -11.87 -21.07
N LYS A 111 -17.21 -12.67 -20.57
CA LYS A 111 -17.54 -12.71 -19.14
C LYS A 111 -16.44 -13.35 -18.30
N PHE A 112 -15.74 -14.35 -18.82
CA PHE A 112 -14.57 -14.89 -18.16
C PHE A 112 -13.44 -13.85 -18.09
N LEU A 113 -13.20 -13.10 -19.17
CA LEU A 113 -12.19 -12.03 -19.18
C LEU A 113 -12.54 -10.92 -18.17
N GLU A 114 -13.80 -10.47 -18.14
CA GLU A 114 -14.29 -9.52 -17.13
C GLU A 114 -14.11 -10.04 -15.70
N PHE A 115 -14.44 -11.32 -15.47
CA PHE A 115 -14.27 -11.98 -14.17
C PHE A 115 -12.79 -12.06 -13.77
N LYS A 116 -11.90 -12.43 -14.70
CA LYS A 116 -10.45 -12.52 -14.50
C LYS A 116 -9.84 -11.16 -14.14
N GLU A 117 -10.14 -10.11 -14.91
CA GLU A 117 -9.66 -8.75 -14.64
C GLU A 117 -10.14 -8.23 -13.29
N LYS A 118 -11.44 -8.37 -13.00
CA LYS A 118 -12.03 -7.95 -11.73
C LYS A 118 -11.37 -8.66 -10.56
N THR A 119 -11.20 -9.98 -10.66
CA THR A 119 -10.64 -10.81 -9.59
C THR A 119 -9.18 -10.44 -9.31
N LEU A 120 -8.35 -10.27 -10.36
CA LEU A 120 -6.95 -9.86 -10.20
C LEU A 120 -6.79 -8.44 -9.64
N ALA A 121 -7.72 -7.53 -9.97
CA ALA A 121 -7.72 -6.16 -9.46
C ALA A 121 -8.13 -6.04 -7.98
N THR A 122 -9.03 -6.91 -7.51
CA THR A 122 -9.54 -6.89 -6.12
C THR A 122 -8.86 -7.88 -5.19
N ALA A 123 -8.05 -8.81 -5.72
CA ALA A 123 -7.38 -9.84 -4.94
C ALA A 123 -6.40 -9.24 -3.92
N THR A 124 -6.45 -9.74 -2.68
CA THR A 124 -5.42 -9.49 -1.68
C THR A 124 -4.08 -10.05 -2.15
N PRO A 125 -2.93 -9.57 -1.61
CA PRO A 125 -1.62 -10.10 -1.98
C PRO A 125 -1.49 -11.62 -1.85
N GLU A 126 -2.19 -12.23 -0.87
CA GLU A 126 -2.23 -13.67 -0.67
C GLU A 126 -3.06 -14.39 -1.74
N TYR A 127 -4.22 -13.82 -2.11
CA TYR A 127 -5.11 -14.40 -3.13
C TYR A 127 -4.52 -14.29 -4.54
N LYS A 128 -3.66 -13.29 -4.80
CA LYS A 128 -2.95 -13.14 -6.08
C LYS A 128 -2.08 -14.34 -6.43
N LYS A 129 -1.43 -14.98 -5.43
CA LYS A 129 -0.58 -16.15 -5.66
C LYS A 129 -1.34 -17.36 -6.20
N VAL A 130 -2.61 -17.51 -5.81
CA VAL A 130 -3.49 -18.61 -6.27
C VAL A 130 -4.20 -18.22 -7.57
N ALA A 131 -4.54 -16.93 -7.73
CA ALA A 131 -5.16 -16.39 -8.93
C ALA A 131 -4.24 -16.32 -10.16
N GLU A 132 -2.94 -16.63 -10.03
CA GLU A 132 -2.03 -16.83 -11.16
C GLU A 132 -2.33 -18.13 -11.94
N ASP A 133 -3.00 -19.10 -11.31
CA ASP A 133 -3.47 -20.32 -11.98
C ASP A 133 -4.79 -20.05 -12.75
N GLU A 134 -4.70 -20.09 -14.08
CA GLU A 134 -5.82 -19.84 -14.96
C GLU A 134 -6.91 -20.94 -14.88
N LYS A 135 -6.56 -22.17 -14.52
CA LYS A 135 -7.55 -23.25 -14.28
C LYS A 135 -8.36 -22.95 -13.03
N TYR A 136 -7.69 -22.53 -11.96
CA TYR A 136 -8.35 -22.11 -10.72
C TYR A 136 -9.30 -20.92 -10.95
N LEU A 137 -8.89 -19.93 -11.75
CA LEU A 137 -9.79 -18.81 -12.08
C LEU A 137 -11.01 -19.26 -12.90
N TYR A 138 -10.83 -20.15 -13.87
CA TYR A 138 -11.93 -20.60 -14.70
C TYR A 138 -12.91 -21.50 -13.96
N GLN A 139 -12.43 -22.41 -13.10
CA GLN A 139 -13.32 -23.24 -12.29
C GLN A 139 -14.12 -22.39 -11.29
N GLU A 140 -13.54 -21.31 -10.73
CA GLU A 140 -14.28 -20.37 -9.87
C GLU A 140 -15.30 -19.53 -10.65
N PHE A 141 -14.98 -19.16 -11.89
CA PHE A 141 -15.95 -18.54 -12.80
C PHE A 141 -17.12 -19.49 -13.06
N VAL A 142 -16.85 -20.75 -13.40
CA VAL A 142 -17.90 -21.76 -13.64
C VAL A 142 -18.71 -22.00 -12.37
N ARG A 143 -18.06 -22.24 -11.23
CA ARG A 143 -18.73 -22.49 -9.94
C ARG A 143 -19.59 -21.32 -9.52
N SER A 144 -19.17 -20.08 -9.73
CA SER A 144 -19.99 -18.92 -9.35
C SER A 144 -21.23 -18.74 -10.24
N ASN A 145 -21.25 -19.37 -11.42
CA ASN A 145 -22.30 -19.20 -12.43
C ASN A 145 -23.02 -20.49 -12.81
N HIS A 146 -22.75 -21.63 -12.16
CA HIS A 146 -23.27 -22.93 -12.61
C HIS A 146 -24.81 -23.00 -12.64
N ALA A 147 -25.47 -22.42 -11.63
CA ALA A 147 -26.92 -22.35 -11.59
C ALA A 147 -27.51 -21.53 -12.76
N PHE A 148 -26.80 -20.48 -13.20
CA PHE A 148 -27.16 -19.70 -14.39
C PHE A 148 -26.93 -20.47 -15.68
N ARG A 149 -25.82 -21.23 -15.76
CA ARG A 149 -25.50 -22.08 -16.91
C ARG A 149 -26.65 -23.04 -17.18
N ILE A 150 -27.21 -23.69 -16.16
CA ILE A 150 -28.36 -24.59 -16.31
C ILE A 150 -29.57 -23.91 -16.91
N ARG A 151 -29.91 -22.72 -16.41
CA ARG A 151 -31.02 -21.95 -16.96
C ARG A 151 -30.79 -21.61 -18.43
N GLU A 152 -29.58 -21.19 -18.80
CA GLU A 152 -29.24 -20.89 -20.20
C GLU A 152 -29.31 -22.13 -21.10
N TRP A 153 -28.84 -23.28 -20.61
CA TRP A 153 -28.83 -24.55 -21.35
C TRP A 153 -30.26 -25.03 -21.65
N LEU A 154 -31.18 -24.85 -20.70
CA LEU A 154 -32.60 -25.23 -20.82
C LEU A 154 -33.42 -24.23 -21.66
N GLU A 155 -33.14 -22.93 -21.57
CA GLU A 155 -33.86 -21.90 -22.34
C GLU A 155 -33.39 -21.83 -23.82
N ASN A 156 -32.40 -22.64 -24.21
CA ASN A 156 -31.89 -22.82 -25.57
C ASN A 156 -31.60 -21.51 -26.32
N ARG A 157 -31.01 -20.52 -25.61
CA ARG A 157 -30.76 -19.17 -26.15
C ARG A 157 -29.55 -19.07 -27.07
N GLY A 158 -28.73 -20.12 -27.20
CA GLY A 158 -27.54 -20.17 -28.07
C GLY A 158 -26.43 -19.15 -27.73
N GLN A 159 -26.55 -18.43 -26.60
CA GLN A 159 -25.62 -17.36 -26.23
C GLN A 159 -24.47 -17.84 -25.35
N ASN A 160 -24.64 -18.96 -24.62
CA ASN A 160 -23.60 -19.63 -23.82
C ASN A 160 -22.71 -18.62 -23.05
N ILE A 161 -23.36 -17.67 -22.37
CA ILE A 161 -22.74 -16.44 -21.87
C ILE A 161 -21.69 -16.79 -20.80
N TYR A 162 -21.99 -17.82 -19.99
CA TYR A 162 -21.14 -18.27 -18.88
C TYR A 162 -20.28 -19.50 -19.22
N GLY A 163 -19.96 -19.71 -20.50
CA GLY A 163 -19.03 -20.74 -20.96
C GLY A 163 -19.53 -21.42 -22.24
N ASN A 164 -18.62 -21.70 -23.17
CA ASN A 164 -18.93 -22.28 -24.49
C ASN A 164 -19.29 -23.77 -24.35
N ALA A 165 -20.52 -24.05 -23.94
CA ALA A 165 -20.99 -25.37 -23.53
C ALA A 165 -21.92 -26.04 -24.57
N ASP A 166 -21.67 -25.86 -25.87
CA ASP A 166 -22.55 -26.32 -26.95
C ASP A 166 -22.88 -27.83 -26.85
N ASP A 167 -21.86 -28.66 -26.60
CA ASP A 167 -22.01 -30.11 -26.52
C ASP A 167 -22.87 -30.51 -25.31
N GLN A 168 -22.72 -29.82 -24.16
CA GLN A 168 -23.52 -30.05 -22.96
C GLN A 168 -24.98 -29.61 -23.17
N CYS A 169 -25.20 -28.45 -23.81
CA CYS A 169 -26.52 -27.95 -24.19
C CYS A 169 -27.23 -28.94 -25.11
N GLU A 170 -26.53 -29.48 -26.12
CA GLU A 170 -27.11 -30.44 -27.06
C GLU A 170 -27.54 -31.72 -26.35
N ILE A 171 -26.69 -32.31 -25.51
CA ILE A 171 -27.01 -33.52 -24.74
C ILE A 171 -28.21 -33.28 -23.81
N LEU A 172 -28.24 -32.14 -23.10
CA LEU A 172 -29.32 -31.83 -22.16
C LEU A 172 -30.65 -31.60 -22.88
N ASN A 173 -30.64 -30.85 -23.99
CA ASN A 173 -31.84 -30.60 -24.79
C ASN A 173 -32.39 -31.88 -25.41
N GLN A 174 -31.54 -32.76 -25.95
CA GLN A 174 -31.97 -34.08 -26.45
C GLN A 174 -32.55 -34.95 -25.34
N THR A 175 -31.98 -34.87 -24.12
CA THR A 175 -32.45 -35.65 -22.97
C THR A 175 -33.84 -35.21 -22.49
N LEU A 176 -34.19 -33.93 -22.68
CA LEU A 176 -35.40 -33.31 -22.17
C LEU A 176 -36.39 -32.88 -23.28
N ASP A 177 -36.19 -33.35 -24.52
CA ASP A 177 -36.96 -32.92 -25.71
C ASP A 177 -38.48 -33.12 -25.55
N GLY A 178 -38.89 -34.18 -24.85
CA GLY A 178 -40.31 -34.47 -24.57
C GLY A 178 -40.99 -33.58 -23.53
N LEU A 179 -40.28 -32.61 -22.92
CA LEU A 179 -40.86 -31.67 -21.96
C LEU A 179 -41.41 -30.41 -22.63
N PHE A 180 -42.61 -30.00 -22.21
CA PHE A 180 -43.21 -28.72 -22.60
C PHE A 180 -42.29 -27.54 -22.29
N GLU A 181 -42.12 -26.62 -23.24
CA GLU A 181 -41.18 -25.50 -23.15
C GLU A 181 -41.34 -24.65 -21.89
N LYS A 182 -42.59 -24.36 -21.50
CA LYS A 182 -42.84 -23.62 -20.25
C LYS A 182 -42.30 -24.35 -19.02
N PHE A 183 -42.45 -25.68 -18.98
CA PHE A 183 -41.94 -26.49 -17.88
C PHE A 183 -40.41 -26.48 -17.84
N LYS A 184 -39.74 -26.55 -19.00
CA LYS A 184 -38.27 -26.43 -19.09
C LYS A 184 -37.76 -25.08 -18.60
N ASN A 185 -38.45 -23.99 -18.97
CA ASN A 185 -38.12 -22.64 -18.52
C ASN A 185 -38.28 -22.50 -16.99
N ASP A 186 -39.40 -22.98 -16.44
CA ASP A 186 -39.64 -22.95 -15.00
C ASP A 186 -38.65 -23.86 -14.24
N LEU A 187 -38.26 -25.01 -14.81
CA LEU A 187 -37.22 -25.89 -14.29
C LEU A 187 -35.87 -25.19 -14.22
N GLY A 188 -35.46 -24.49 -15.29
CA GLY A 188 -34.22 -23.70 -15.29
C GLY A 188 -34.24 -22.58 -14.25
N MET A 189 -35.38 -21.91 -14.08
CA MET A 189 -35.57 -20.90 -13.04
C MET A 189 -35.48 -21.49 -11.62
N VAL A 190 -36.09 -22.65 -11.38
CA VAL A 190 -36.00 -23.36 -10.09
C VAL A 190 -34.56 -23.80 -9.81
N CYS A 191 -33.84 -24.33 -10.81
CA CYS A 191 -32.42 -24.63 -10.69
C CYS A 191 -31.59 -23.39 -10.37
N GLU A 192 -31.86 -22.23 -10.98
CA GLU A 192 -31.14 -20.98 -10.66
C GLU A 192 -31.36 -20.53 -9.20
N SER A 193 -32.51 -20.88 -8.60
CA SER A 193 -32.96 -20.33 -7.32
C SER A 193 -32.06 -20.63 -6.13
N HIS A 194 -31.27 -21.73 -6.14
CA HIS A 194 -30.38 -22.05 -5.01
C HIS A 194 -29.18 -21.07 -4.88
N HIS A 195 -29.01 -20.15 -5.84
CA HIS A 195 -28.00 -19.09 -5.84
C HIS A 195 -28.60 -17.67 -5.73
N ARG A 196 -29.90 -17.50 -5.45
CA ARG A 196 -30.61 -16.20 -5.55
C ARG A 196 -31.42 -15.83 -4.32
N ASP A 197 -31.20 -14.67 -3.72
CA ASP A 197 -32.02 -14.22 -2.58
C ASP A 197 -33.34 -13.55 -3.02
N ASP A 198 -34.18 -14.29 -3.76
CA ASP A 198 -35.44 -13.80 -4.34
C ASP A 198 -36.63 -14.77 -4.23
N LEU A 199 -36.54 -15.77 -3.35
CA LEU A 199 -37.60 -16.78 -3.18
C LEU A 199 -38.95 -16.20 -2.73
N ASP A 200 -38.99 -14.98 -2.20
CA ASP A 200 -40.22 -14.27 -1.82
C ASP A 200 -40.92 -13.58 -3.00
N ASP A 201 -40.34 -13.58 -4.20
CA ASP A 201 -41.00 -13.12 -5.42
C ASP A 201 -41.97 -14.19 -5.96
N PHE A 202 -43.21 -14.13 -5.49
CA PHE A 202 -44.29 -15.04 -5.93
C PHE A 202 -44.77 -14.80 -7.38
N ASN A 203 -44.37 -13.69 -8.02
CA ASN A 203 -44.62 -13.50 -9.45
C ASN A 203 -43.64 -14.31 -10.30
N LYS A 204 -42.40 -14.40 -9.82
CA LYS A 204 -41.35 -15.25 -10.39
C LYS A 204 -41.61 -16.73 -10.04
N TYR A 205 -41.59 -17.09 -8.75
CA TYR A 205 -41.85 -18.44 -8.28
C TYR A 205 -43.32 -18.63 -7.94
N LYS A 206 -44.14 -18.85 -8.98
CA LYS A 206 -45.59 -18.98 -8.82
C LYS A 206 -45.95 -20.17 -7.92
N ILE A 207 -46.87 -19.94 -6.99
CA ILE A 207 -47.39 -20.93 -6.04
C ILE A 207 -48.28 -21.97 -6.76
N SER A 208 -48.84 -21.62 -7.92
CA SER A 208 -49.68 -22.51 -8.73
C SER A 208 -49.43 -22.32 -10.23
N SER A 209 -48.38 -22.94 -10.76
CA SER A 209 -48.10 -22.99 -12.21
C SER A 209 -48.74 -24.20 -12.87
N LYS A 210 -49.68 -23.97 -13.80
CA LYS A 210 -50.32 -25.04 -14.60
C LYS A 210 -49.57 -25.35 -15.88
N TYR A 211 -49.45 -26.64 -16.23
CA TYR A 211 -48.84 -27.13 -17.48
C TYR A 211 -49.80 -27.92 -18.38
N GLY A 212 -51.01 -28.19 -17.89
CA GLY A 212 -52.15 -28.66 -18.68
C GLY A 212 -53.44 -28.57 -17.86
N ASP A 213 -54.45 -29.35 -18.25
CA ASP A 213 -55.82 -29.24 -17.71
C ASP A 213 -56.07 -30.17 -16.50
N ASP A 214 -55.18 -31.15 -16.24
CA ASP A 214 -55.29 -32.06 -15.08
C ASP A 214 -54.78 -31.38 -13.80
N GLU A 215 -55.41 -31.63 -12.66
CA GLU A 215 -54.95 -31.15 -11.35
C GLU A 215 -53.56 -31.70 -10.98
N GLN A 216 -53.17 -32.84 -11.55
CA GLN A 216 -51.83 -33.43 -11.42
C GLN A 216 -50.74 -32.68 -12.22
N GLU A 217 -51.11 -31.72 -13.06
CA GLU A 217 -50.21 -30.92 -13.91
C GLU A 217 -49.97 -29.50 -13.35
N VAL A 218 -50.12 -29.33 -12.03
CA VAL A 218 -49.90 -28.05 -11.33
C VAL A 218 -48.66 -28.15 -10.44
N VAL A 219 -47.79 -27.12 -10.46
CA VAL A 219 -46.57 -27.06 -9.65
C VAL A 219 -46.50 -25.80 -8.79
N ASN A 220 -46.20 -25.97 -7.51
CA ASN A 220 -45.77 -24.89 -6.63
C ASN A 220 -44.26 -24.64 -6.77
N LEU A 221 -43.89 -23.73 -7.68
CA LEU A 221 -42.49 -23.43 -8.00
C LEU A 221 -41.74 -22.86 -6.80
N ASN A 222 -42.42 -22.06 -5.96
CA ASN A 222 -41.85 -21.53 -4.73
C ASN A 222 -41.45 -22.64 -3.76
N TYR A 223 -42.34 -23.60 -3.53
CA TYR A 223 -42.07 -24.71 -2.62
C TYR A 223 -40.95 -25.61 -3.15
N ILE A 224 -40.93 -25.92 -4.45
CA ILE A 224 -39.84 -26.73 -5.03
C ILE A 224 -38.50 -26.01 -4.89
N ALA A 225 -38.43 -24.70 -5.14
CA ALA A 225 -37.22 -23.91 -4.97
C ALA A 225 -36.71 -23.90 -3.52
N ILE A 226 -37.62 -23.82 -2.53
CA ILE A 226 -37.29 -23.93 -1.11
C ILE A 226 -36.68 -25.30 -0.78
N ILE A 227 -37.30 -26.40 -1.23
CA ILE A 227 -36.82 -27.75 -0.96
C ILE A 227 -35.46 -27.97 -1.63
N LEU A 228 -35.28 -27.55 -2.88
CA LEU A 228 -34.01 -27.66 -3.60
C LEU A 228 -32.87 -26.97 -2.83
N ARG A 229 -33.06 -25.67 -2.50
CA ARG A 229 -32.06 -24.90 -1.75
C ARG A 229 -31.69 -25.56 -0.43
N CYS A 230 -32.69 -25.96 0.34
CA CYS A 230 -32.45 -26.52 1.66
C CYS A 230 -31.83 -27.91 1.59
N ALA A 231 -32.22 -28.75 0.63
CA ALA A 231 -31.62 -30.07 0.43
C ALA A 231 -30.14 -29.99 0.04
N ASP A 232 -29.78 -29.01 -0.80
CA ASP A 232 -28.39 -28.74 -1.20
C ASP A 232 -27.55 -28.26 0.01
N LEU A 233 -28.01 -27.22 0.71
CA LEU A 233 -27.35 -26.69 1.92
C LEU A 233 -27.15 -27.72 3.04
N LEU A 234 -28.00 -28.75 3.10
CA LEU A 234 -27.92 -29.78 4.12
C LEU A 234 -27.03 -30.96 3.73
N HIS A 235 -26.59 -31.08 2.48
CA HIS A 235 -25.70 -32.17 2.09
C HIS A 235 -24.21 -31.80 2.30
N ILE A 236 -23.80 -31.78 3.57
CA ILE A 236 -22.42 -31.51 4.00
C ILE A 236 -21.75 -32.69 4.72
N THR A 237 -22.27 -33.91 4.55
CA THR A 237 -21.78 -35.12 5.22
C THR A 237 -20.52 -35.68 4.58
N SER A 238 -19.76 -36.47 5.35
CA SER A 238 -18.46 -37.05 4.98
C SER A 238 -18.45 -37.91 3.71
N ASP A 239 -19.61 -38.32 3.17
CA ASP A 239 -19.67 -38.98 1.87
C ASP A 239 -19.39 -38.05 0.68
N ARG A 240 -19.44 -36.72 0.88
CA ARG A 240 -18.90 -35.73 -0.06
C ARG A 240 -17.37 -35.70 -0.08
N THR A 241 -16.71 -36.29 0.91
CA THR A 241 -15.26 -36.26 1.11
C THR A 241 -14.69 -37.65 1.45
N PRO A 242 -14.75 -38.62 0.50
CA PRO A 242 -14.32 -39.99 0.77
C PRO A 242 -12.86 -40.06 1.23
N SER A 243 -12.62 -40.68 2.39
CA SER A 243 -11.30 -40.68 3.05
C SER A 243 -10.17 -41.33 2.23
N ILE A 244 -10.50 -42.29 1.35
CA ILE A 244 -9.54 -42.90 0.43
C ILE A 244 -9.15 -41.92 -0.68
N GLU A 245 -10.13 -41.25 -1.30
CA GLU A 245 -9.90 -40.25 -2.35
C GLU A 245 -9.09 -39.07 -1.80
N ARG A 246 -9.43 -38.60 -0.59
CA ARG A 246 -8.68 -37.52 0.08
C ARG A 246 -7.18 -37.79 0.20
N LYS A 247 -6.80 -39.04 0.46
CA LYS A 247 -5.40 -39.49 0.60
C LYS A 247 -4.70 -39.66 -0.75
N LEU A 248 -5.44 -39.93 -1.82
CA LEU A 248 -4.90 -40.17 -3.15
C LEU A 248 -4.81 -38.90 -4.00
N LEU A 249 -5.68 -37.91 -3.77
CA LEU A 249 -5.78 -36.67 -4.56
C LEU A 249 -4.72 -35.60 -4.21
N ASP A 250 -3.91 -35.81 -3.17
CA ASP A 250 -2.87 -34.85 -2.70
C ASP A 250 -3.32 -33.38 -2.71
N ILE A 251 -4.48 -33.11 -2.08
CA ILE A 251 -5.11 -31.79 -2.10
C ILE A 251 -4.16 -30.75 -1.51
N SER A 252 -3.83 -29.75 -2.32
CA SER A 252 -2.84 -28.71 -2.02
C SER A 252 -3.46 -27.32 -1.88
N ASN A 253 -4.66 -27.09 -2.41
CA ASN A 253 -5.38 -25.82 -2.27
C ASN A 253 -5.89 -25.65 -0.82
N PRO A 254 -5.48 -24.60 -0.07
CA PRO A 254 -5.89 -24.42 1.33
C PRO A 254 -7.40 -24.33 1.55
N ILE A 255 -8.15 -23.73 0.61
CA ILE A 255 -9.61 -23.64 0.69
C ILE A 255 -10.22 -25.02 0.54
N SER A 256 -9.74 -25.82 -0.43
CA SER A 256 -10.17 -27.20 -0.59
C SER A 256 -9.82 -28.07 0.61
N ILE A 257 -8.64 -27.91 1.21
CA ILE A 257 -8.25 -28.65 2.43
C ILE A 257 -9.28 -28.41 3.55
N LEU A 258 -9.59 -27.15 3.83
CA LEU A 258 -10.56 -26.78 4.87
C LEU A 258 -11.98 -27.28 4.54
N GLU A 259 -12.43 -27.15 3.29
CA GLU A 259 -13.73 -27.67 2.86
C GLU A 259 -13.83 -29.19 3.02
N TRP A 260 -12.75 -29.92 2.69
CA TRP A 260 -12.70 -31.37 2.84
C TRP A 260 -12.72 -31.80 4.30
N GLU A 261 -11.89 -31.18 5.14
CA GLU A 261 -11.81 -31.49 6.58
C GLU A 261 -13.13 -31.17 7.30
N LYS A 262 -13.75 -30.05 6.95
CA LYS A 262 -15.06 -29.63 7.47
C LYS A 262 -16.14 -30.69 7.22
N GLN A 263 -16.30 -31.13 5.98
CA GLN A 263 -17.34 -32.10 5.61
C GLN A 263 -17.00 -33.52 6.07
N GLN A 264 -15.71 -33.88 6.12
CA GLN A 264 -15.25 -35.19 6.60
C GLN A 264 -15.58 -35.40 8.09
N ALA A 265 -15.61 -34.32 8.88
CA ALA A 265 -16.00 -34.37 10.29
C ALA A 265 -17.50 -34.65 10.48
N VAL A 266 -18.36 -34.31 9.51
CA VAL A 266 -19.82 -34.47 9.64
C VAL A 266 -20.23 -35.91 9.30
N THR A 267 -20.69 -36.64 10.31
CA THR A 267 -21.08 -38.05 10.16
C THR A 267 -22.51 -38.21 9.69
N SER A 268 -23.44 -37.38 10.20
CA SER A 268 -24.84 -37.45 9.81
C SER A 268 -25.61 -36.16 10.07
N ILE A 269 -26.69 -35.99 9.31
CA ILE A 269 -27.66 -34.91 9.42
C ILE A 269 -29.04 -35.53 9.39
N CYS A 270 -29.85 -35.25 10.42
CA CYS A 270 -31.19 -35.84 10.53
C CYS A 270 -32.18 -34.92 11.26
N PRO A 271 -33.49 -35.12 11.07
CA PRO A 271 -34.51 -34.48 11.90
C PRO A 271 -34.32 -34.82 13.38
N GLN A 272 -34.31 -33.81 14.24
CA GLN A 272 -34.26 -34.00 15.68
C GLN A 272 -35.52 -34.76 16.15
N ALA A 273 -35.34 -35.83 16.93
CA ALA A 273 -36.44 -36.53 17.56
C ALA A 273 -37.09 -35.63 18.62
N LYS A 274 -38.36 -35.25 18.44
CA LYS A 274 -39.09 -34.46 19.43
C LYS A 274 -39.59 -35.35 20.55
N ARG A 275 -39.38 -34.87 21.78
CA ARG A 275 -39.84 -35.52 23.01
C ARG A 275 -40.97 -34.69 23.62
N ASN A 276 -42.00 -35.34 24.15
CA ASN A 276 -43.05 -34.68 24.91
C ASN A 276 -42.49 -34.11 26.25
N LEU A 277 -43.33 -33.42 27.03
CA LEU A 277 -42.93 -32.84 28.33
C LEU A 277 -42.40 -33.88 29.33
N GLU A 278 -42.65 -35.16 29.10
CA GLU A 278 -42.23 -36.30 29.92
C GLU A 278 -40.93 -36.95 29.39
N GLY A 279 -40.36 -36.44 28.30
CA GLY A 279 -39.11 -36.94 27.71
C GLY A 279 -39.28 -38.13 26.75
N ASN A 280 -40.52 -38.57 26.48
CA ASN A 280 -40.81 -39.67 25.56
C ASN A 280 -40.87 -39.17 24.12
N ILE A 281 -40.36 -39.96 23.17
CA ILE A 281 -40.44 -39.64 21.74
C ILE A 281 -41.91 -39.55 21.33
N ASP A 282 -42.29 -38.41 20.75
CA ASP A 282 -43.66 -38.16 20.29
C ASP A 282 -43.63 -37.76 18.82
N GLU A 283 -44.06 -38.70 17.97
CA GLU A 283 -44.10 -38.52 16.51
C GLU A 283 -45.23 -37.60 16.05
N THR A 284 -46.14 -37.19 16.94
CA THR A 284 -47.22 -36.24 16.62
C THR A 284 -46.75 -34.78 16.64
N ILE A 285 -45.57 -34.50 17.18
CA ILE A 285 -44.99 -33.15 17.23
C ILE A 285 -44.29 -32.84 15.91
N VAL A 286 -44.58 -31.65 15.35
CA VAL A 286 -43.92 -31.16 14.13
C VAL A 286 -42.42 -31.03 14.36
N LYS A 287 -41.63 -31.73 13.54
CA LYS A 287 -40.16 -31.62 13.54
C LYS A 287 -39.77 -30.30 12.86
N ASP A 288 -39.18 -29.39 13.64
CA ASP A 288 -38.78 -28.05 13.19
C ASP A 288 -37.27 -27.78 13.33
N THR A 289 -36.53 -28.78 13.81
CA THR A 289 -35.10 -28.67 14.16
C THR A 289 -34.34 -29.82 13.51
N ILE A 290 -33.19 -29.50 12.92
CA ILE A 290 -32.28 -30.45 12.28
C ILE A 290 -31.06 -30.62 13.19
N GLU A 291 -30.67 -31.87 13.43
CA GLU A 291 -29.56 -32.26 14.30
C GLU A 291 -28.32 -32.58 13.45
N ILE A 292 -27.16 -32.06 13.85
CA ILE A 292 -25.88 -32.26 13.19
C ILE A 292 -24.98 -33.10 14.09
N HIS A 293 -24.51 -34.23 13.58
CA HIS A 293 -23.49 -35.05 14.23
C HIS A 293 -22.15 -34.84 13.54
N ALA A 294 -21.17 -34.34 14.27
CA ALA A 294 -19.82 -34.16 13.75
C ALA A 294 -18.77 -34.45 14.83
N TYR A 295 -17.58 -34.86 14.41
CA TYR A 295 -16.49 -35.18 15.31
C TYR A 295 -15.17 -34.59 14.79
N PHE A 296 -14.53 -33.76 15.60
CA PHE A 296 -13.25 -33.12 15.30
C PHE A 296 -12.18 -33.60 16.29
N SER A 297 -11.04 -34.06 15.79
CA SER A 297 -9.94 -34.57 16.62
C SER A 297 -8.64 -33.82 16.35
N GLY A 298 -8.00 -33.30 17.39
CA GLY A 298 -6.72 -32.59 17.32
C GLY A 298 -6.88 -31.10 17.01
N SER A 299 -5.94 -30.29 17.52
CA SER A 299 -5.93 -28.83 17.35
C SER A 299 -5.90 -28.38 15.88
N ASP A 300 -5.35 -29.21 15.01
CA ASP A 300 -5.19 -28.91 13.58
C ASP A 300 -6.54 -28.85 12.85
N THR A 301 -7.62 -29.39 13.47
CA THR A 301 -8.98 -29.36 12.92
C THR A 301 -9.82 -28.16 13.40
N ALA A 302 -9.23 -27.26 14.20
CA ALA A 302 -9.94 -26.10 14.75
C ALA A 302 -10.47 -25.16 13.65
N GLU A 303 -9.70 -24.92 12.58
CA GLU A 303 -10.15 -24.09 11.46
C GLU A 303 -11.34 -24.71 10.73
N ALA A 304 -11.33 -26.02 10.52
CA ALA A 304 -12.45 -26.77 9.96
C ALA A 304 -13.70 -26.72 10.86
N PHE A 305 -13.53 -26.78 12.18
CA PHE A 305 -14.61 -26.61 13.16
C PHE A 305 -15.24 -25.20 13.07
N PHE A 306 -14.42 -24.14 13.03
CA PHE A 306 -14.93 -22.78 12.85
C PHE A 306 -15.60 -22.59 11.49
N GLY A 307 -15.06 -23.23 10.45
CA GLY A 307 -15.67 -23.30 9.12
C GLY A 307 -17.06 -23.94 9.16
N LEU A 308 -17.20 -25.11 9.81
CA LEU A 308 -18.50 -25.79 9.97
C LEU A 308 -19.49 -24.90 10.72
N SER A 309 -19.09 -24.34 11.86
CA SER A 309 -20.04 -23.59 12.68
C SER A 309 -20.45 -22.26 12.02
N SER A 310 -19.55 -21.60 11.27
CA SER A 310 -19.92 -20.43 10.44
C SER A 310 -20.90 -20.83 9.33
N TYR A 311 -20.68 -21.98 8.69
CA TYR A 311 -21.57 -22.52 7.68
C TYR A 311 -22.96 -22.86 8.26
N LEU A 312 -23.03 -23.53 9.41
CA LEU A 312 -24.31 -23.87 10.07
C LEU A 312 -25.10 -22.62 10.50
N GLN A 313 -24.43 -21.55 10.92
CA GLN A 313 -25.10 -20.26 11.17
C GLN A 313 -25.77 -19.70 9.92
N TYR A 314 -25.09 -19.77 8.77
CA TYR A 314 -25.66 -19.41 7.48
C TYR A 314 -26.85 -20.32 7.12
N VAL A 315 -26.71 -21.64 7.20
CA VAL A 315 -27.81 -22.58 6.93
C VAL A 315 -29.02 -22.32 7.85
N LYS A 316 -28.79 -22.03 9.14
CA LYS A 316 -29.88 -21.68 10.08
C LYS A 316 -30.63 -20.43 9.66
N LYS A 317 -29.93 -19.40 9.15
CA LYS A 317 -30.53 -18.19 8.62
C LYS A 317 -31.38 -18.48 7.38
N GLU A 318 -30.85 -19.28 6.44
CA GLU A 318 -31.56 -19.68 5.22
C GLU A 318 -32.80 -20.52 5.51
N LEU A 319 -32.71 -21.51 6.42
CA LEU A 319 -33.87 -22.30 6.86
C LEU A 319 -34.96 -21.40 7.46
N ASN A 320 -34.58 -20.44 8.31
CA ASN A 320 -35.53 -19.50 8.91
C ASN A 320 -36.22 -18.60 7.85
N ALA A 321 -35.45 -18.12 6.87
CA ALA A 321 -35.98 -17.34 5.76
C ALA A 321 -36.96 -18.17 4.92
N CYS A 322 -36.56 -19.38 4.51
CA CYS A 322 -37.41 -20.31 3.76
C CYS A 322 -38.69 -20.67 4.52
N HIS A 323 -38.60 -20.92 5.82
CA HIS A 323 -39.77 -21.14 6.68
C HIS A 323 -40.75 -19.97 6.67
N LYS A 324 -40.26 -18.73 6.80
CA LYS A 324 -41.10 -17.52 6.73
C LYS A 324 -41.76 -17.37 5.36
N ILE A 325 -41.01 -17.60 4.28
CA ILE A 325 -41.53 -17.51 2.91
C ILE A 325 -42.63 -18.55 2.69
N ALA A 326 -42.40 -19.82 3.08
CA ALA A 326 -43.40 -20.87 2.99
C ALA A 326 -44.67 -20.55 3.81
N GLN A 327 -44.53 -19.92 4.99
CA GLN A 327 -45.68 -19.47 5.78
C GLN A 327 -46.49 -18.36 5.09
N VAL A 328 -45.83 -17.43 4.39
CA VAL A 328 -46.50 -16.38 3.62
C VAL A 328 -47.24 -16.99 2.44
N ALA A 329 -46.61 -17.89 1.68
CA ALA A 329 -47.22 -18.60 0.55
C ALA A 329 -48.50 -19.34 0.98
N LYS A 330 -48.45 -20.04 2.13
CA LYS A 330 -49.60 -20.74 2.72
C LYS A 330 -50.80 -19.82 2.99
N ARG A 331 -50.56 -18.55 3.34
CA ARG A 331 -51.62 -17.56 3.64
C ARG A 331 -52.24 -16.91 2.41
N GLN A 332 -51.48 -16.74 1.34
CA GLN A 332 -51.93 -15.97 0.16
C GLN A 332 -52.89 -16.76 -0.74
N GLU A 333 -52.69 -18.06 -0.91
CA GLU A 333 -53.47 -18.84 -1.90
C GLU A 333 -53.99 -20.19 -1.36
N ASN A 334 -54.12 -20.34 -0.03
CA ASN A 334 -54.53 -21.60 0.61
C ASN A 334 -53.61 -22.78 0.25
N ALA A 335 -52.35 -22.50 -0.13
CA ALA A 335 -51.35 -23.50 -0.49
C ALA A 335 -51.17 -24.50 0.67
N HIS A 336 -51.08 -25.79 0.35
CA HIS A 336 -51.10 -26.85 1.35
C HIS A 336 -49.71 -27.33 1.79
N HIS A 337 -48.65 -26.73 1.22
CA HIS A 337 -47.27 -27.15 1.42
C HIS A 337 -46.68 -26.56 2.71
N GLU A 338 -46.10 -27.43 3.52
CA GLU A 338 -45.50 -27.07 4.81
C GLU A 338 -43.99 -27.24 4.77
N PHE A 339 -43.28 -26.26 5.32
CA PHE A 339 -41.83 -26.31 5.53
C PHE A 339 -41.53 -25.93 6.99
N PRO A 340 -41.43 -26.89 7.92
CA PRO A 340 -41.39 -26.60 9.35
C PRO A 340 -40.00 -26.22 9.89
N TRP A 341 -38.93 -26.45 9.12
CA TRP A 341 -37.55 -26.35 9.57
C TRP A 341 -37.10 -24.91 9.79
N LYS A 342 -36.68 -24.57 11.01
CA LYS A 342 -36.28 -23.20 11.39
C LYS A 342 -35.04 -23.14 12.27
N SER A 343 -34.47 -24.29 12.63
CA SER A 343 -33.39 -24.37 13.62
C SER A 343 -32.45 -25.54 13.33
N ILE A 344 -31.21 -25.37 13.78
CA ILE A 344 -30.14 -26.38 13.76
C ILE A 344 -29.70 -26.60 15.21
N ASP A 345 -29.53 -27.87 15.57
CA ASP A 345 -28.96 -28.32 16.83
C ASP A 345 -27.51 -28.78 16.59
N GLU A 346 -26.57 -28.06 17.23
CA GLU A 346 -25.13 -28.27 17.16
C GLU A 346 -24.60 -29.06 18.39
N SER A 347 -25.48 -29.53 19.28
CA SER A 347 -25.08 -30.17 20.55
C SER A 347 -24.33 -31.50 20.40
N ASN A 348 -24.45 -32.16 19.25
CA ASN A 348 -23.71 -33.40 18.94
C ASN A 348 -22.48 -33.16 18.06
N ILE A 349 -21.94 -31.94 18.06
CA ILE A 349 -20.61 -31.66 17.52
C ILE A 349 -19.60 -31.90 18.63
N GLU A 350 -18.91 -33.03 18.56
CA GLU A 350 -17.92 -33.46 19.54
C GLU A 350 -16.52 -33.02 19.12
N THR A 351 -15.71 -32.61 20.10
CA THR A 351 -14.32 -32.18 19.88
C THR A 351 -13.37 -32.93 20.83
N GLU A 352 -12.23 -33.38 20.30
CA GLU A 352 -11.13 -33.97 21.08
C GLU A 352 -9.86 -33.12 20.91
N GLY A 353 -9.25 -32.72 22.04
CA GLY A 353 -8.02 -31.90 22.03
C GLY A 353 -8.23 -30.38 22.01
N PHE A 354 -9.48 -29.90 21.90
CA PHE A 354 -9.87 -28.50 22.13
C PHE A 354 -11.33 -28.40 22.61
N GLU A 355 -11.68 -27.30 23.29
CA GLU A 355 -13.06 -27.01 23.67
C GLU A 355 -13.84 -26.44 22.48
N ALA A 356 -15.08 -26.90 22.26
CA ALA A 356 -16.01 -26.34 21.26
C ALA A 356 -16.47 -24.89 21.55
N LYS A 357 -15.85 -24.22 22.53
CA LYS A 357 -16.17 -22.85 22.93
C LYS A 357 -15.50 -21.85 21.99
N LYS A 358 -16.32 -21.06 21.29
CA LYS A 358 -15.84 -19.93 20.48
C LYS A 358 -15.41 -18.79 21.38
N LEU A 359 -14.15 -18.37 21.24
CA LEU A 359 -13.60 -17.17 21.88
C LEU A 359 -13.20 -16.20 20.77
N GLU A 360 -13.65 -14.95 20.86
CA GLU A 360 -13.33 -13.90 19.91
C GLU A 360 -13.00 -12.60 20.64
N PHE A 361 -12.23 -11.71 20.00
CA PHE A 361 -12.07 -10.35 20.50
C PHE A 361 -13.36 -9.57 20.27
N THR A 362 -14.01 -9.18 21.36
CA THR A 362 -15.16 -8.28 21.32
C THR A 362 -14.73 -6.84 21.60
N ILE A 363 -15.37 -5.89 20.95
CA ILE A 363 -15.11 -4.46 21.14
C ILE A 363 -16.04 -3.90 22.22
N GLU A 364 -15.46 -3.23 23.23
CA GLU A 364 -16.21 -2.39 24.15
C GLU A 364 -16.42 -1.01 23.53
N GLN A 365 -17.57 -0.82 22.88
CA GLN A 365 -17.88 0.35 22.06
C GLN A 365 -17.66 1.68 22.81
N ASP A 366 -18.04 1.73 24.08
CA ASP A 366 -17.91 2.93 24.92
C ASP A 366 -16.45 3.35 25.12
N ASN A 367 -15.55 2.38 25.32
CA ASN A 367 -14.13 2.66 25.53
C ASN A 367 -13.43 3.07 24.23
N ILE A 368 -13.81 2.46 23.10
CA ILE A 368 -13.25 2.88 21.80
C ILE A 368 -13.66 4.31 21.46
N LEU A 369 -14.92 4.69 21.68
CA LEU A 369 -15.38 6.05 21.39
C LEU A 369 -14.68 7.08 22.30
N LYS A 370 -14.43 6.74 23.57
CA LYS A 370 -13.59 7.57 24.46
C LYS A 370 -12.15 7.71 23.97
N LEU A 371 -11.54 6.65 23.44
CA LEU A 371 -10.19 6.71 22.87
C LEU A 371 -10.13 7.58 21.61
N LEU A 372 -11.15 7.50 20.75
CA LEU A 372 -11.28 8.30 19.52
C LEU A 372 -11.54 9.79 19.79
N VAL A 373 -12.20 10.11 20.89
CA VAL A 373 -12.51 11.49 21.33
C VAL A 373 -11.42 12.05 22.26
N GLY A 374 -10.62 11.18 22.89
CA GLY A 374 -9.64 11.58 23.91
C GLY A 374 -8.30 12.08 23.35
N HIS A 375 -7.47 12.59 24.27
CA HIS A 375 -6.11 13.07 23.98
C HIS A 375 -5.19 11.99 23.38
N THR A 376 -5.55 10.71 23.47
CA THR A 376 -4.79 9.57 22.93
C THR A 376 -4.61 9.60 21.41
N LEU A 377 -5.58 10.13 20.65
CA LEU A 377 -5.47 10.28 19.20
C LEU A 377 -5.14 11.72 18.78
N TYR A 378 -5.61 12.71 19.56
CA TYR A 378 -5.41 14.13 19.29
C TYR A 378 -4.89 14.85 20.52
N ASN A 379 -3.58 15.12 20.56
CA ASN A 379 -2.97 15.94 21.62
C ASN A 379 -3.37 17.42 21.53
N ASP A 380 -3.93 17.86 20.39
CA ASP A 380 -4.28 19.25 20.10
C ASP A 380 -5.78 19.36 19.79
N SER A 381 -6.54 20.02 20.67
CA SER A 381 -7.99 20.20 20.51
C SER A 381 -8.37 21.11 19.34
N SER A 382 -7.44 21.92 18.81
CA SER A 382 -7.69 22.74 17.63
C SER A 382 -7.92 21.91 16.36
N VAL A 383 -7.63 20.60 16.38
CA VAL A 383 -7.96 19.69 15.28
C VAL A 383 -9.45 19.75 14.90
N VAL A 384 -10.36 20.06 15.84
CA VAL A 384 -11.79 20.22 15.53
C VAL A 384 -12.04 21.24 14.40
N VAL A 385 -11.35 22.38 14.41
CA VAL A 385 -11.56 23.41 13.38
C VAL A 385 -11.00 22.96 12.04
N ARG A 386 -9.91 22.18 12.04
CA ARG A 386 -9.37 21.54 10.84
C ARG A 386 -10.37 20.55 10.24
N GLU A 387 -10.92 19.65 11.05
CA GLU A 387 -11.84 18.60 10.59
C GLU A 387 -13.13 19.18 10.00
N LEU A 388 -13.71 20.18 10.66
CA LEU A 388 -14.93 20.83 10.17
C LEU A 388 -14.68 21.64 8.89
N SER A 389 -13.58 22.39 8.83
CA SER A 389 -13.20 23.11 7.61
C SER A 389 -12.87 22.16 6.45
N GLN A 390 -12.18 21.04 6.70
CA GLN A 390 -11.90 20.03 5.67
C GLN A 390 -13.19 19.43 5.09
N ASN A 391 -14.13 19.03 5.96
CA ASN A 391 -15.41 18.49 5.52
C ASN A 391 -16.22 19.52 4.71
N ALA A 392 -16.21 20.78 5.12
CA ALA A 392 -16.86 21.87 4.40
C ALA A 392 -16.21 22.12 3.01
N ILE A 393 -14.88 22.11 2.92
CA ILE A 393 -14.15 22.24 1.65
C ILE A 393 -14.49 21.07 0.72
N ASP A 394 -14.51 19.84 1.23
CA ASP A 394 -14.85 18.65 0.45
C ASP A 394 -16.30 18.71 -0.07
N ALA A 395 -17.25 19.15 0.76
CA ALA A 395 -18.66 19.31 0.38
C ALA A 395 -18.83 20.37 -0.72
N ILE A 396 -18.11 21.50 -0.64
CA ILE A 396 -18.14 22.55 -1.66
C ILE A 396 -17.48 22.11 -2.96
N LYS A 397 -16.33 21.43 -2.88
CA LYS A 397 -15.64 20.89 -4.08
C LYS A 397 -16.52 19.88 -4.81
N LEU A 398 -17.19 19.00 -4.07
CA LEU A 398 -18.10 18.03 -4.66
C LEU A 398 -19.30 18.71 -5.34
N GLN A 399 -19.89 19.71 -4.67
CA GLN A 399 -20.99 20.49 -5.23
C GLN A 399 -20.57 21.22 -6.52
N SER A 400 -19.37 21.81 -6.54
CA SER A 400 -18.83 22.46 -7.73
C SER A 400 -18.68 21.50 -8.91
N ILE A 401 -18.28 20.25 -8.67
CA ILE A 401 -18.22 19.22 -9.71
C ILE A 401 -19.62 18.88 -10.23
N GLU A 402 -20.59 18.69 -9.35
CA GLU A 402 -21.97 18.39 -9.74
C GLU A 402 -22.62 19.53 -10.54
N ASP A 403 -22.43 20.78 -10.12
CA ASP A 403 -22.95 21.94 -10.86
C ASP A 403 -22.28 22.10 -12.24
N SER A 404 -20.98 21.80 -12.34
CA SER A 404 -20.26 21.80 -13.62
C SER A 404 -20.80 20.76 -14.60
N ARG A 405 -21.24 19.59 -14.11
CA ARG A 405 -21.86 18.53 -14.94
C ARG A 405 -23.25 18.92 -15.39
N ASN A 406 -23.99 19.64 -14.56
CA ASN A 406 -25.36 20.05 -14.82
C ASN A 406 -25.45 21.41 -15.56
N SER A 407 -24.34 21.97 -16.04
CA SER A 407 -24.28 23.26 -16.77
C SER A 407 -24.87 24.47 -16.02
N HIS A 408 -24.86 24.44 -14.68
CA HIS A 408 -25.28 25.57 -13.85
C HIS A 408 -24.07 26.47 -13.58
N SER A 409 -24.01 27.64 -14.22
CA SER A 409 -22.79 28.45 -14.32
C SER A 409 -22.54 29.43 -13.15
N SER A 410 -23.30 29.37 -12.05
CA SER A 410 -23.28 30.41 -11.01
C SER A 410 -23.00 29.95 -9.58
N TYR A 411 -22.58 28.70 -9.35
CA TYR A 411 -22.26 28.26 -8.00
C TYR A 411 -20.99 28.92 -7.47
N ASN A 412 -21.11 29.62 -6.34
CA ASN A 412 -20.00 30.23 -5.63
C ASN A 412 -19.92 29.64 -4.22
N GLY A 413 -19.01 28.68 -4.04
CA GLY A 413 -18.77 28.03 -2.76
C GLY A 413 -18.19 29.00 -1.74
N LYS A 414 -18.66 28.93 -0.49
CA LYS A 414 -18.18 29.77 0.62
C LYS A 414 -18.37 29.08 1.97
N ILE A 415 -17.48 29.37 2.91
CA ILE A 415 -17.56 28.87 4.29
C ILE A 415 -17.62 30.08 5.24
N ARG A 416 -18.57 30.05 6.17
CA ARG A 416 -18.72 31.05 7.23
C ARG A 416 -18.53 30.36 8.58
N ILE A 417 -17.57 30.86 9.36
CA ILE A 417 -17.28 30.41 10.71
C ILE A 417 -17.62 31.56 11.66
N GLU A 418 -18.45 31.33 12.66
CA GLU A 418 -18.93 32.39 13.55
C GLU A 418 -18.81 31.99 15.01
N TRP A 419 -18.11 32.81 15.79
CA TRP A 419 -18.00 32.66 17.24
C TRP A 419 -18.91 33.66 17.95
N ASN A 420 -19.92 33.14 18.64
CA ASN A 420 -20.78 33.92 19.52
C ASN A 420 -20.35 33.70 20.97
N GLU A 421 -19.68 34.70 21.54
CA GLU A 421 -19.17 34.65 22.91
C GLU A 421 -20.29 34.59 23.97
N LYS A 422 -21.42 35.27 23.73
CA LYS A 422 -22.54 35.36 24.68
C LYS A 422 -23.19 34.00 24.91
N ASP A 423 -23.44 33.27 23.82
CA ASP A 423 -24.08 31.95 23.88
C ASP A 423 -23.04 30.81 23.93
N ARG A 424 -21.74 31.13 23.80
CA ARG A 424 -20.61 30.20 23.63
C ARG A 424 -20.84 29.18 22.51
N ILE A 425 -21.33 29.66 21.37
CA ILE A 425 -21.60 28.82 20.20
C ILE A 425 -20.58 29.12 19.10
N LEU A 426 -19.86 28.10 18.66
CA LEU A 426 -19.04 28.15 17.44
C LEU A 426 -19.81 27.48 16.31
N SER A 427 -20.12 28.23 15.25
CA SER A 427 -20.88 27.74 14.11
C SER A 427 -20.00 27.62 12.87
N PHE A 428 -20.05 26.49 12.18
CA PHE A 428 -19.48 26.27 10.86
C PHE A 428 -20.62 26.13 9.85
N THR A 429 -20.63 26.99 8.84
CA THR A 429 -21.66 27.00 7.79
C THR A 429 -21.00 26.88 6.43
N ASP A 430 -21.40 25.90 5.64
CA ASP A 430 -21.00 25.73 4.24
C ASP A 430 -22.23 25.63 3.32
N ASN A 431 -22.09 26.09 2.09
CA ASN A 431 -23.09 25.92 1.03
C ASN A 431 -22.71 24.77 0.08
N GLY A 432 -22.13 23.69 0.60
CA GLY A 432 -21.77 22.48 -0.17
C GLY A 432 -22.97 21.57 -0.44
N THR A 433 -22.72 20.29 -0.74
CA THR A 433 -23.77 19.33 -1.16
C THR A 433 -24.88 19.06 -0.14
N GLY A 434 -24.62 19.37 1.13
CA GLY A 434 -25.42 18.87 2.26
C GLY A 434 -25.46 17.35 2.35
N MET A 435 -26.31 16.82 3.23
CA MET A 435 -26.49 15.39 3.47
C MET A 435 -27.96 14.98 3.33
N THR A 436 -28.18 13.85 2.67
CA THR A 436 -29.47 13.15 2.66
C THR A 436 -29.66 12.32 3.94
N ILE A 437 -30.87 11.82 4.19
CA ILE A 437 -31.10 10.86 5.30
C ILE A 437 -30.19 9.64 5.19
N TYR A 438 -30.00 9.14 3.97
CA TYR A 438 -29.10 8.01 3.71
C TYR A 438 -27.65 8.35 4.08
N ASP A 439 -27.18 9.56 3.75
CA ASP A 439 -25.82 9.99 4.11
C ASP A 439 -25.65 10.12 5.63
N ILE A 440 -26.68 10.60 6.34
CA ILE A 440 -26.70 10.70 7.79
C ILE A 440 -26.55 9.32 8.44
N GLU A 441 -27.36 8.35 8.02
CA GLU A 441 -27.38 7.00 8.60
C GLU A 441 -26.11 6.20 8.28
N ASN A 442 -25.58 6.33 7.06
CA ASN A 442 -24.51 5.47 6.57
C ASN A 442 -23.10 6.05 6.71
N TYR A 443 -22.95 7.37 6.91
CA TYR A 443 -21.64 8.03 7.00
C TYR A 443 -21.50 8.96 8.22
N LEU A 444 -22.49 9.80 8.52
CA LEU A 444 -22.37 10.73 9.67
C LEU A 444 -22.42 9.98 11.01
N LEU A 445 -23.41 9.08 11.17
CA LEU A 445 -23.63 8.33 12.41
C LEU A 445 -22.85 7.02 12.48
N LYS A 446 -22.27 6.57 11.35
CA LYS A 446 -21.51 5.32 11.27
C LYS A 446 -20.02 5.61 11.39
N VAL A 447 -19.49 5.48 12.62
CA VAL A 447 -18.08 5.74 12.93
C VAL A 447 -17.16 4.90 12.04
N GLY A 448 -16.17 5.54 11.43
CA GLY A 448 -15.22 4.87 10.53
C GLY A 448 -15.70 4.76 9.08
N ALA A 449 -16.95 5.16 8.77
CA ALA A 449 -17.49 5.15 7.42
C ALA A 449 -17.35 6.52 6.75
N SER A 450 -16.91 6.53 5.50
CA SER A 450 -16.80 7.75 4.69
C SER A 450 -17.42 7.51 3.31
N LYS A 451 -18.31 8.42 2.89
CA LYS A 451 -18.95 8.43 1.57
C LYS A 451 -17.93 8.30 0.44
N TYR A 452 -16.82 9.01 0.57
CA TYR A 452 -15.79 9.10 -0.46
C TYR A 452 -14.92 7.85 -0.59
N ARG A 453 -15.03 6.89 0.35
CA ARG A 453 -14.34 5.59 0.25
C ARG A 453 -15.12 4.56 -0.57
N GLN A 454 -16.41 4.76 -0.80
CA GLN A 454 -17.20 3.80 -1.55
C GLN A 454 -16.71 3.69 -3.00
N LYS A 455 -16.62 2.45 -3.49
CA LYS A 455 -16.13 2.17 -4.84
C LYS A 455 -16.97 2.88 -5.90
N GLN A 456 -18.29 2.79 -5.77
CA GLN A 456 -19.24 3.46 -6.67
C GLN A 456 -19.03 4.98 -6.69
N PHE A 457 -18.84 5.61 -5.52
CA PHE A 457 -18.56 7.05 -5.44
C PHE A 457 -17.28 7.42 -6.20
N LYS A 458 -16.19 6.68 -6.02
CA LYS A 458 -14.92 6.91 -6.72
C LYS A 458 -15.01 6.72 -8.24
N GLU A 459 -15.84 5.77 -8.68
CA GLU A 459 -16.09 5.53 -10.11
C GLU A 459 -16.89 6.67 -10.73
N THR A 460 -17.86 7.23 -10.00
CA THR A 460 -18.65 8.37 -10.45
C THR A 460 -17.86 9.68 -10.42
N TYR A 461 -17.01 9.91 -9.41
CA TYR A 461 -16.30 11.17 -9.18
C TYR A 461 -14.78 11.00 -9.29
N LYS A 462 -14.29 10.62 -10.48
CA LYS A 462 -12.87 10.33 -10.70
C LYS A 462 -11.93 11.52 -10.43
N ASP A 463 -12.41 12.73 -10.67
CA ASP A 463 -11.61 13.97 -10.51
C ASP A 463 -11.72 14.57 -9.10
N PHE A 464 -12.54 13.97 -8.22
CA PHE A 464 -12.71 14.45 -6.85
C PHE A 464 -11.70 13.78 -5.91
N ASN A 465 -10.82 14.59 -5.32
CA ASN A 465 -9.83 14.15 -4.36
C ASN A 465 -10.21 14.65 -2.96
N PRO A 466 -10.86 13.82 -2.11
CA PRO A 466 -11.27 14.23 -0.78
C PRO A 466 -10.08 14.37 0.17
N ILE A 467 -10.13 15.41 1.01
CA ILE A 467 -9.23 15.57 2.14
C ILE A 467 -9.66 14.65 3.28
N SER A 468 -10.97 14.55 3.52
CA SER A 468 -11.59 13.85 4.64
C SER A 468 -11.85 12.38 4.29
N ARG A 469 -11.25 11.43 5.01
CA ARG A 469 -11.27 10.01 4.59
C ARG A 469 -11.71 9.02 5.66
N PHE A 470 -11.55 9.33 6.94
CA PHE A 470 -11.66 8.33 8.00
C PHE A 470 -13.06 8.15 8.58
N GLY A 471 -13.97 9.10 8.39
CA GLY A 471 -15.32 8.97 8.98
C GLY A 471 -15.36 9.11 10.51
N ILE A 472 -14.40 9.84 11.08
CA ILE A 472 -14.31 10.11 12.54
C ILE A 472 -14.30 11.60 12.87
N GLY A 473 -14.31 12.49 11.87
CA GLY A 473 -14.13 13.95 12.06
C GLY A 473 -15.16 14.57 13.01
N ILE A 474 -16.42 14.12 12.94
CA ILE A 474 -17.49 14.61 13.82
C ILE A 474 -17.24 14.29 15.31
N LEU A 475 -16.48 13.22 15.61
CA LEU A 475 -16.14 12.86 16.99
C LEU A 475 -15.21 13.90 17.62
N THR A 476 -14.39 14.59 16.82
CA THR A 476 -13.48 15.64 17.32
C THR A 476 -14.25 16.85 17.88
N CYS A 477 -15.51 17.05 17.48
CA CYS A 477 -16.37 18.09 18.05
C CYS A 477 -16.54 17.92 19.56
N PHE A 478 -16.63 16.67 20.05
CA PHE A 478 -16.80 16.39 21.48
C PHE A 478 -15.52 16.62 22.29
N MET A 479 -14.38 16.88 21.65
CA MET A 479 -13.17 17.35 22.33
C MET A 479 -13.35 18.75 22.92
N VAL A 480 -14.24 19.58 22.37
CA VAL A 480 -14.42 20.99 22.77
C VAL A 480 -15.86 21.36 23.14
N ALA A 481 -16.85 20.57 22.73
CA ALA A 481 -18.26 20.80 22.97
C ALA A 481 -18.91 19.61 23.70
N ASN A 482 -19.96 19.89 24.48
CA ASN A 482 -20.83 18.84 25.03
C ASN A 482 -21.94 18.46 24.04
N ASP A 483 -22.41 19.46 23.31
CA ASP A 483 -23.59 19.39 22.47
C ASP A 483 -23.24 19.89 21.07
N VAL A 484 -23.70 19.16 20.05
CA VAL A 484 -23.49 19.48 18.64
C VAL A 484 -24.85 19.47 17.94
N ASP A 485 -25.23 20.60 17.36
CA ASP A 485 -26.43 20.69 16.51
C ASP A 485 -26.01 20.71 15.04
N ILE A 486 -26.70 19.94 14.20
CA ILE A 486 -26.44 19.84 12.77
C ILE A 486 -27.73 20.16 12.03
N GLU A 487 -27.68 21.12 11.12
CA GLU A 487 -28.74 21.44 10.16
C GLU A 487 -28.19 21.23 8.76
N THR A 488 -28.82 20.42 7.92
CA THR A 488 -28.30 20.09 6.59
C THR A 488 -29.41 19.90 5.57
N LYS A 489 -29.14 20.31 4.33
CA LYS A 489 -30.07 20.17 3.21
C LYS A 489 -29.30 19.77 1.95
N SER A 490 -29.72 18.67 1.33
CA SER A 490 -29.22 18.27 0.02
C SER A 490 -30.13 18.77 -1.10
N VAL A 491 -29.56 19.01 -2.29
CA VAL A 491 -30.31 19.39 -3.50
C VAL A 491 -31.39 18.36 -3.84
N SER A 492 -31.16 17.08 -3.51
CA SER A 492 -32.12 16.00 -3.76
C SER A 492 -33.25 15.90 -2.74
N GLU A 493 -33.28 16.76 -1.72
CA GLU A 493 -34.28 16.72 -0.64
C GLU A 493 -35.03 18.05 -0.48
N GLU A 494 -36.34 17.95 -0.25
CA GLU A 494 -37.22 19.10 -0.05
C GLU A 494 -37.04 19.76 1.32
N TRP A 495 -36.72 18.96 2.34
CA TRP A 495 -36.71 19.37 3.75
C TRP A 495 -35.29 19.58 4.26
N VAL A 496 -35.13 20.49 5.23
CA VAL A 496 -33.89 20.60 6.01
C VAL A 496 -33.95 19.57 7.13
N ASN A 497 -32.92 18.75 7.23
CA ASN A 497 -32.75 17.77 8.29
C ASN A 497 -31.98 18.40 9.46
N ILE A 498 -32.53 18.26 10.66
CA ILE A 498 -31.95 18.79 11.90
C ILE A 498 -31.69 17.64 12.87
N LEU A 499 -30.48 17.59 13.42
CA LEU A 499 -30.01 16.55 14.34
C LEU A 499 -29.31 17.20 15.54
N CYS A 500 -29.66 16.76 16.76
CA CYS A 500 -29.04 17.24 17.99
C CYS A 500 -28.28 16.09 18.66
N LEU A 501 -26.95 16.18 18.68
CA LEU A 501 -26.07 15.22 19.32
C LEU A 501 -25.70 15.71 20.72
N ARG A 502 -26.19 15.03 21.76
CA ARG A 502 -26.00 15.40 23.18
C ARG A 502 -25.03 14.45 23.93
N ASN A 503 -24.65 13.36 23.28
CA ASN A 503 -23.69 12.36 23.74
C ASN A 503 -23.14 11.68 22.48
N VAL A 504 -21.92 11.14 22.52
CA VAL A 504 -21.33 10.35 21.44
C VAL A 504 -22.04 8.99 21.29
N ASN A 505 -22.55 8.44 22.40
CA ASN A 505 -23.15 7.10 22.47
C ASN A 505 -24.66 7.17 22.67
N GLY A 506 -25.29 8.19 22.09
CA GLY A 506 -26.72 8.46 22.22
C GLY A 506 -27.59 7.79 21.16
N LYS A 507 -28.91 7.85 21.39
CA LYS A 507 -29.93 7.72 20.34
C LYS A 507 -30.39 9.12 19.99
N TYR A 508 -30.48 9.42 18.70
CA TYR A 508 -30.80 10.75 18.19
C TYR A 508 -32.12 10.74 17.43
N LEU A 509 -32.84 11.86 17.47
CA LEU A 509 -34.06 12.06 16.69
C LEU A 509 -33.74 13.00 15.53
N LEU A 510 -34.25 12.67 14.35
CA LEU A 510 -34.19 13.52 13.17
C LEU A 510 -35.45 14.40 13.11
N LYS A 511 -35.27 15.72 13.05
CA LYS A 511 -36.36 16.67 12.81
C LYS A 511 -36.28 17.18 11.37
N LYS A 512 -37.42 17.29 10.69
CA LYS A 512 -37.54 17.95 9.37
C LYS A 512 -38.09 19.36 9.53
N GLU A 513 -37.56 20.32 8.78
CA GLU A 513 -38.02 21.72 8.77
C GLU A 513 -38.07 22.27 7.34
N THR A 514 -38.91 23.27 7.11
CA THR A 514 -39.01 23.94 5.80
C THR A 514 -37.81 24.87 5.55
N PRO A 515 -37.22 24.91 4.34
CA PRO A 515 -36.07 25.77 4.05
C PRO A 515 -36.28 27.27 4.30
N SER A 516 -37.52 27.76 4.23
CA SER A 516 -37.86 29.17 4.51
C SER A 516 -37.71 29.57 5.98
N LYS A 517 -37.58 28.60 6.90
CA LYS A 517 -37.42 28.83 8.34
C LYS A 517 -35.98 28.62 8.82
N THR A 518 -35.07 28.25 7.93
CA THR A 518 -33.66 28.02 8.27
C THR A 518 -32.82 29.22 7.90
N ASN A 519 -31.54 29.20 8.29
CA ASN A 519 -30.59 30.23 7.87
C ASN A 519 -30.51 30.26 6.34
N GLY A 520 -30.63 31.44 5.74
CA GLY A 520 -30.62 31.62 4.28
C GLY A 520 -29.36 31.08 3.58
N TYR A 521 -28.27 30.85 4.32
CA TYR A 521 -27.04 30.25 3.79
C TYR A 521 -27.19 28.81 3.29
N ILE A 522 -28.15 28.04 3.79
CA ILE A 522 -28.39 26.64 3.38
C ILE A 522 -29.78 26.44 2.76
N GLN A 523 -30.41 27.53 2.31
CA GLN A 523 -31.77 27.51 1.77
C GLN A 523 -31.89 26.59 0.55
N ASP A 524 -30.86 26.56 -0.30
CA ASP A 524 -30.81 25.72 -1.49
C ASP A 524 -30.18 24.37 -1.17
N HIS A 525 -28.96 24.38 -0.62
CA HIS A 525 -28.23 23.21 -0.12
C HIS A 525 -27.08 23.67 0.81
N GLY A 526 -26.57 22.76 1.65
CA GLY A 526 -25.43 23.03 2.54
C GLY A 526 -25.60 22.42 3.93
N THR A 527 -24.69 22.77 4.84
CA THR A 527 -24.69 22.30 6.22
C THR A 527 -24.30 23.41 7.21
N ILE A 528 -24.92 23.40 8.38
CA ILE A 528 -24.56 24.20 9.55
C ILE A 528 -24.28 23.24 10.71
N ILE A 529 -23.10 23.37 11.31
CA ILE A 529 -22.71 22.64 12.52
C ILE A 529 -22.49 23.67 13.63
N LYS A 530 -23.26 23.56 14.72
CA LYS A 530 -23.16 24.43 15.90
C LYS A 530 -22.57 23.64 17.05
N LEU A 531 -21.45 24.12 17.57
CA LEU A 531 -20.76 23.54 18.72
C LEU A 531 -21.08 24.39 19.96
N HIS A 532 -21.68 23.78 20.98
CA HIS A 532 -21.85 24.41 22.28
C HIS A 532 -20.56 24.24 23.09
N ILE A 533 -19.67 25.24 22.98
CA ILE A 533 -18.30 25.16 23.48
C ILE A 533 -18.29 25.15 25.00
N ARG A 534 -17.60 24.16 25.59
CA ARG A 534 -17.53 24.02 27.04
C ARG A 534 -16.83 25.21 27.70
N PRO A 535 -17.15 25.53 28.97
CA PRO A 535 -16.55 26.68 29.67
C PRO A 535 -15.03 26.59 29.85
N ASP A 536 -14.45 25.39 29.91
CA ASP A 536 -13.01 25.14 30.09
C ASP A 536 -12.18 25.35 28.82
N VAL A 537 -12.82 25.48 27.64
CA VAL A 537 -12.13 25.66 26.37
C VAL A 537 -11.85 27.13 26.12
N ASN A 538 -10.57 27.46 25.91
CA ASN A 538 -10.13 28.80 25.51
C ASN A 538 -10.36 29.01 24.01
N MET A 539 -11.05 30.11 23.66
CA MET A 539 -11.38 30.48 22.28
C MET A 539 -10.58 31.68 21.76
N ASN A 540 -9.69 32.26 22.58
CA ASN A 540 -8.88 33.43 22.19
C ASN A 540 -7.95 33.13 21.00
N ASP A 541 -7.50 31.88 20.89
CA ASP A 541 -6.60 31.43 19.82
C ASP A 541 -7.34 30.92 18.57
N LEU A 542 -8.66 31.13 18.46
CA LEU A 542 -9.47 30.57 17.35
C LEU A 542 -8.95 31.00 15.98
N GLU A 543 -8.66 32.30 15.79
CA GLU A 543 -8.11 32.82 14.54
C GLU A 543 -6.75 32.18 14.23
N MET A 544 -5.86 32.13 15.22
CA MET A 544 -4.54 31.53 15.09
C MET A 544 -4.64 30.04 14.73
N ASN A 545 -5.55 29.31 15.38
CA ASN A 545 -5.80 27.89 15.12
C ASN A 545 -6.37 27.65 13.72
N LEU A 546 -7.26 28.51 13.23
CA LEU A 546 -7.76 28.44 11.86
C LEU A 546 -6.65 28.72 10.85
N LYS A 547 -5.85 29.77 11.03
CA LYS A 547 -4.72 30.09 10.15
C LYS A 547 -3.59 29.04 10.22
N LYS A 548 -3.43 28.38 11.36
CA LYS A 548 -2.48 27.27 11.57
C LYS A 548 -2.81 26.08 10.66
N TRP A 549 -4.10 25.73 10.59
CA TRP A 549 -4.56 24.56 9.85
C TRP A 549 -4.91 24.88 8.39
N ILE A 550 -5.61 25.97 8.14
CA ILE A 550 -6.09 26.38 6.81
C ILE A 550 -5.16 27.46 6.27
N VAL A 551 -4.11 27.01 5.59
CA VAL A 551 -3.03 27.90 5.14
C VAL A 551 -3.38 28.52 3.79
N LEU A 552 -3.92 27.73 2.87
CA LEU A 552 -4.42 28.18 1.59
C LEU A 552 -5.88 27.82 1.44
N SER A 553 -6.63 28.66 0.73
CA SER A 553 -7.99 28.33 0.34
C SER A 553 -8.37 28.99 -0.97
N ASP A 554 -8.79 28.18 -1.94
CA ASP A 554 -9.44 28.66 -3.17
C ASP A 554 -10.92 29.03 -2.92
N ILE A 555 -11.47 28.57 -1.79
CA ILE A 555 -12.84 28.85 -1.34
C ILE A 555 -12.78 30.00 -0.34
N PRO A 556 -13.60 31.05 -0.46
CA PRO A 556 -13.72 32.09 0.57
C PRO A 556 -14.12 31.50 1.93
N ILE A 557 -13.27 31.68 2.94
CA ILE A 557 -13.55 31.29 4.33
C ILE A 557 -13.52 32.56 5.19
N THR A 558 -14.66 32.89 5.79
CA THR A 558 -14.81 34.08 6.65
C THR A 558 -15.03 33.65 8.09
N LEU A 559 -14.14 34.08 8.99
CA LEU A 559 -14.29 33.99 10.43
C LEU A 559 -14.95 35.27 10.95
N ILE A 560 -15.95 35.14 11.81
CA ILE A 560 -16.67 36.25 12.41
C ILE A 560 -16.53 36.14 13.92
N ILE A 561 -15.88 37.14 14.53
CA ILE A 561 -15.72 37.26 15.98
C ILE A 561 -16.23 38.64 16.36
N ASN A 562 -17.23 38.71 17.26
CA ASN A 562 -17.77 39.98 17.77
C ASN A 562 -18.24 40.97 16.68
N GLY A 563 -18.67 40.43 15.52
CA GLY A 563 -19.13 41.21 14.37
C GLY A 563 -18.02 41.67 13.41
N GLU A 564 -16.75 41.41 13.71
CA GLU A 564 -15.63 41.64 12.80
C GLU A 564 -15.43 40.44 11.87
N GLU A 565 -15.29 40.70 10.57
CA GLU A 565 -15.04 39.66 9.55
C GLU A 565 -13.55 39.55 9.23
N ILE A 566 -13.02 38.33 9.35
CA ILE A 566 -11.61 37.99 9.13
C ILE A 566 -11.52 36.90 8.07
N THR A 567 -10.75 37.14 7.00
CA THR A 567 -10.51 36.12 5.97
C THR A 567 -9.50 35.08 6.45
N ILE A 568 -9.81 33.80 6.24
CA ILE A 568 -8.95 32.66 6.56
C ILE A 568 -8.45 32.00 5.26
N GLY A 569 -7.16 31.66 5.23
CA GLY A 569 -6.48 31.10 4.06
C GLY A 569 -5.89 32.17 3.14
N ASN A 570 -4.66 31.97 2.71
CA ASN A 570 -3.97 32.81 1.73
C ASN A 570 -4.20 32.27 0.30
N GLN A 571 -3.88 33.06 -0.72
CA GLN A 571 -4.01 32.62 -2.12
C GLN A 571 -2.76 31.87 -2.60
N THR A 572 -1.57 32.29 -2.14
CA THR A 572 -0.30 31.66 -2.52
C THR A 572 0.56 31.31 -1.31
N LEU A 573 1.49 30.35 -1.46
CA LEU A 573 2.46 30.02 -0.41
C LEU A 573 3.48 31.14 -0.20
N LYS A 574 3.78 31.90 -1.26
CA LYS A 574 4.62 33.09 -1.21
C LYS A 574 4.06 34.12 -0.23
N GLU A 575 2.76 34.43 -0.34
CA GLU A 575 2.08 35.33 0.58
C GLU A 575 2.21 34.89 2.04
N VAL A 576 2.06 33.58 2.31
CA VAL A 576 2.18 33.02 3.66
C VAL A 576 3.52 33.38 4.29
N LEU A 577 4.63 33.12 3.59
CA LEU A 577 5.97 33.40 4.10
C LEU A 577 6.26 34.91 4.16
N VAL A 578 5.82 35.69 3.16
CA VAL A 578 6.01 37.15 3.14
C VAL A 578 5.29 37.82 4.32
N ASN A 579 4.04 37.42 4.60
CA ASN A 579 3.26 37.96 5.71
C ASN A 579 3.93 37.64 7.04
N PHE A 580 4.34 36.39 7.25
CA PHE A 580 5.08 35.99 8.45
C PHE A 580 6.38 36.76 8.63
N LEU A 581 7.19 36.89 7.57
CA LEU A 581 8.47 37.63 7.64
C LEU A 581 8.25 39.10 8.00
N LYS A 582 7.23 39.75 7.42
CA LYS A 582 6.87 41.13 7.76
C LYS A 582 6.39 41.29 9.20
N GLU A 583 5.58 40.35 9.70
CA GLU A 583 5.14 40.34 11.10
C GLU A 583 6.30 40.18 12.08
N GLU A 584 7.32 39.41 11.70
CA GLU A 584 8.56 39.23 12.47
C GLU A 584 9.58 40.37 12.23
N ASN A 585 9.17 41.46 11.59
CA ASN A 585 9.98 42.65 11.27
C ASN A 585 11.21 42.38 10.37
N TYR A 586 11.17 41.34 9.54
CA TYR A 586 12.15 41.17 8.48
C TYR A 586 11.84 42.10 7.30
N ASN A 587 12.89 42.68 6.72
CA ASN A 587 12.78 43.47 5.50
C ASN A 587 12.69 42.51 4.29
N VAL A 588 11.55 42.51 3.60
CA VAL A 588 11.32 41.69 2.40
C VAL A 588 11.24 42.63 1.20
N ASP A 589 12.37 42.86 0.55
CA ASP A 589 12.58 43.91 -0.46
C ASP A 589 13.34 43.47 -1.71
N ASP A 590 13.45 42.15 -1.93
CA ASP A 590 14.22 41.54 -3.01
C ASP A 590 15.72 41.92 -3.05
N ASN A 591 16.24 42.61 -2.03
CA ASN A 591 17.66 42.93 -1.86
C ASN A 591 18.27 42.25 -0.63
N THR A 592 17.45 42.00 0.39
CA THR A 592 17.88 41.39 1.66
C THR A 592 17.26 40.01 1.87
N ILE A 593 15.94 39.92 1.82
CA ILE A 593 15.18 38.68 1.86
C ILE A 593 14.15 38.70 0.73
N LYS A 594 14.00 37.57 0.05
CA LYS A 594 12.93 37.33 -0.92
C LYS A 594 12.27 35.99 -0.67
N VAL A 595 11.07 35.83 -1.23
CA VAL A 595 10.36 34.55 -1.23
C VAL A 595 10.07 34.16 -2.67
N GLU A 596 10.45 32.94 -3.01
CA GLU A 596 10.22 32.36 -4.34
C GLU A 596 9.41 31.07 -4.23
N GLU A 597 8.63 30.77 -5.27
CA GLU A 597 7.83 29.54 -5.43
C GLU A 597 8.34 28.72 -6.61
N LYS A 598 8.36 27.39 -6.45
CA LYS A 598 8.59 26.42 -7.54
C LYS A 598 7.49 25.38 -7.51
N THR A 599 7.08 24.92 -8.70
CA THR A 599 6.04 23.90 -8.85
C THR A 599 6.56 22.76 -9.72
N ILE A 600 6.37 21.53 -9.27
CA ILE A 600 6.67 20.31 -10.01
C ILE A 600 5.47 19.38 -9.91
N GLY A 601 4.87 19.06 -11.05
CA GLY A 601 3.63 18.30 -11.11
C GLY A 601 2.53 19.00 -10.31
N ASN A 602 2.04 18.34 -9.27
CA ASN A 602 0.99 18.83 -8.38
C ASN A 602 1.51 19.34 -7.03
N VAL A 603 2.83 19.50 -6.88
CA VAL A 603 3.50 19.99 -5.68
C VAL A 603 4.03 21.40 -5.94
N THR A 604 3.71 22.33 -5.05
CA THR A 604 4.31 23.68 -5.03
C THR A 604 5.05 23.88 -3.71
N VAL A 605 6.25 24.45 -3.76
CA VAL A 605 7.06 24.80 -2.58
C VAL A 605 7.43 26.27 -2.64
N ALA A 606 7.18 27.00 -1.55
CA ALA A 606 7.72 28.34 -1.33
C ALA A 606 8.89 28.28 -0.36
N CYS A 607 9.96 29.01 -0.66
CA CYS A 607 11.13 29.14 0.21
C CYS A 607 11.47 30.62 0.42
N ALA A 608 11.80 30.97 1.67
CA ALA A 608 12.46 32.23 1.95
C ALA A 608 13.96 32.11 1.70
N LEU A 609 14.53 33.11 1.02
CA LEU A 609 15.92 33.19 0.64
C LEU A 609 16.52 34.49 1.20
N ARG A 610 17.75 34.41 1.70
CA ARG A 610 18.52 35.55 2.21
C ARG A 610 19.67 35.85 1.25
N TYR A 611 19.83 37.13 0.91
CA TYR A 611 20.97 37.56 0.11
C TYR A 611 22.23 37.61 0.97
N ASN A 612 23.30 36.98 0.50
CA ASN A 612 24.61 37.08 1.12
C ASN A 612 25.47 38.09 0.36
N ASN A 613 25.66 39.28 0.93
CA ASN A 613 26.47 40.33 0.31
C ASN A 613 27.91 39.92 0.00
N TYR A 614 28.49 39.02 0.81
CA TYR A 614 29.88 38.57 0.63
C TYR A 614 30.04 37.58 -0.53
N LEU A 615 29.06 36.70 -0.71
CA LEU A 615 29.06 35.68 -1.77
C LEU A 615 28.29 36.12 -3.03
N SER A 616 27.55 37.23 -2.94
CA SER A 616 26.68 37.77 -4.00
C SER A 616 25.58 36.81 -4.48
N ASP A 617 25.22 35.84 -3.65
CA ASP A 617 24.24 34.80 -3.92
C ASP A 617 23.02 34.87 -2.99
N TRP A 618 22.00 34.08 -3.32
CA TRP A 618 20.86 33.85 -2.43
C TRP A 618 21.00 32.46 -1.82
N SER A 619 21.01 32.41 -0.50
CA SER A 619 21.00 31.16 0.27
C SER A 619 19.63 30.93 0.89
N PHE A 620 19.27 29.67 1.15
CA PHE A 620 18.07 29.37 1.92
C PHE A 620 18.11 30.08 3.29
N LEU A 621 16.99 30.68 3.69
CA LEU A 621 16.89 31.30 5.01
C LEU A 621 16.78 30.18 6.06
N GLU A 622 17.92 29.86 6.67
CA GLU A 622 18.02 28.94 7.80
C GLU A 622 17.33 29.53 9.05
N PHE A 623 16.70 28.65 9.84
CA PHE A 623 16.00 29.02 11.06
C PHE A 623 16.48 28.11 12.19
N HIS A 624 17.20 28.66 13.19
CA HIS A 624 17.77 27.88 14.30
C HIS A 624 17.14 28.30 15.63
N SER A 625 16.72 27.30 16.42
CA SER A 625 16.16 27.36 17.78
C SER A 625 14.77 28.00 17.95
N PHE A 626 13.89 27.23 18.60
CA PHE A 626 12.48 27.55 18.91
C PHE A 626 12.22 27.86 20.38
N GLU A 627 13.22 27.75 21.25
CA GLU A 627 12.96 27.68 22.69
C GLU A 627 12.51 29.02 23.31
N ASP A 628 12.73 30.17 22.63
CA ASP A 628 12.46 31.50 23.18
C ASP A 628 11.56 32.42 22.32
N ARG A 629 10.92 31.93 21.24
CA ARG A 629 10.07 32.77 20.37
C ARG A 629 8.57 32.54 20.57
N PRO A 630 7.74 33.60 20.62
CA PRO A 630 6.30 33.49 20.89
C PRO A 630 5.46 32.95 19.73
N LYS A 631 5.95 32.94 18.48
CA LYS A 631 5.20 32.51 17.29
C LYS A 631 5.89 31.35 16.55
N VAL A 632 5.10 30.34 16.21
CA VAL A 632 5.53 29.19 15.39
C VAL A 632 5.54 29.62 13.90
N PRO A 633 6.65 29.45 13.15
CA PRO A 633 6.70 29.81 11.75
C PRO A 633 5.77 28.91 10.92
N PRO A 634 5.29 29.40 9.77
CA PRO A 634 4.39 28.67 8.90
C PRO A 634 5.14 27.63 8.04
N VAL A 635 5.98 26.79 8.65
CA VAL A 635 6.74 25.73 7.97
C VAL A 635 5.99 24.40 7.93
N GLY A 636 5.76 23.81 6.77
CA GLY A 636 4.96 22.60 6.75
C GLY A 636 4.55 22.14 5.38
N THR A 637 4.01 20.93 5.33
CA THR A 637 3.36 20.40 4.13
C THR A 637 1.85 20.54 4.28
N CYS A 638 1.22 21.11 3.27
CA CYS A 638 -0.23 21.22 3.11
C CYS A 638 -0.72 20.25 2.05
N VAL A 639 -1.94 19.75 2.22
CA VAL A 639 -2.69 19.00 1.21
C VAL A 639 -3.97 19.77 0.96
N GLU A 640 -4.21 20.16 -0.30
CA GLU A 640 -5.38 20.94 -0.69
C GLU A 640 -5.52 22.25 0.13
N GLY A 641 -4.39 22.85 0.52
CA GLY A 641 -4.34 24.07 1.33
C GLY A 641 -4.42 23.86 2.85
N VAL A 642 -4.70 22.64 3.31
CA VAL A 642 -4.77 22.30 4.73
C VAL A 642 -3.45 21.70 5.20
N ARG A 643 -2.84 22.30 6.23
CA ARG A 643 -1.57 21.86 6.80
C ARG A 643 -1.73 20.52 7.51
N VAL A 644 -0.84 19.59 7.19
CA VAL A 644 -0.81 18.24 7.78
C VAL A 644 0.51 17.95 8.50
N GLU A 645 1.56 18.71 8.21
CA GLU A 645 2.89 18.61 8.82
C GLU A 645 3.41 19.98 9.27
N PHE A 646 4.26 19.98 10.29
CA PHE A 646 4.79 21.20 10.93
C PHE A 646 6.31 21.32 10.85
N TYR A 647 6.94 20.48 10.03
CA TYR A 647 8.38 20.52 9.76
C TYR A 647 8.68 21.12 8.38
N THR A 648 9.92 21.52 8.12
CA THR A 648 10.36 21.88 6.77
C THR A 648 9.95 20.76 5.79
N PRO A 649 9.29 21.07 4.65
CA PRO A 649 8.82 20.04 3.72
C PRO A 649 9.93 19.05 3.31
N GLY A 650 9.71 17.76 3.58
CA GLY A 650 10.69 16.70 3.29
C GLY A 650 11.76 16.47 4.37
N TYR A 651 11.62 17.08 5.55
CA TYR A 651 12.54 16.94 6.69
C TYR A 651 11.79 16.61 7.99
N LYS A 652 12.52 16.03 8.96
CA LYS A 652 12.03 15.72 10.31
C LYS A 652 12.28 16.86 11.31
N SER A 653 12.91 17.93 10.86
CA SER A 653 13.29 19.10 11.64
C SER A 653 13.02 20.38 10.86
N ASN A 654 13.06 21.52 11.57
CA ASN A 654 12.90 22.84 10.97
C ASN A 654 14.29 23.43 10.68
N ASN A 655 14.76 23.25 9.45
CA ASN A 655 16.09 23.69 9.03
C ASN A 655 16.02 25.00 8.23
N ILE A 656 15.07 25.08 7.29
CA ILE A 656 14.86 26.24 6.41
C ILE A 656 13.39 26.69 6.47
N LEU A 657 13.17 27.99 6.27
CA LEU A 657 11.83 28.57 6.20
C LEU A 657 11.20 28.27 4.83
N ALA A 658 10.50 27.14 4.76
CA ALA A 658 9.81 26.67 3.58
C ALA A 658 8.44 26.07 3.91
N ILE A 659 7.51 26.17 2.96
CA ILE A 659 6.18 25.59 3.05
C ILE A 659 5.81 24.98 1.71
N ALA A 660 5.11 23.85 1.73
CA ALA A 660 4.69 23.13 0.54
C ALA A 660 3.17 22.93 0.52
N ASN A 661 2.61 22.83 -0.68
CA ASN A 661 1.22 22.43 -0.87
C ASN A 661 1.12 21.42 -2.01
N ILE A 662 0.35 20.37 -1.77
CA ILE A 662 0.07 19.31 -2.74
C ILE A 662 -1.40 19.38 -3.14
N ARG A 663 -1.68 19.52 -4.44
CA ARG A 663 -3.04 19.54 -5.02
C ARG A 663 -3.35 18.24 -5.78
N GLY A 664 -4.61 17.91 -6.01
CA GLY A 664 -5.05 16.74 -6.79
C GLY A 664 -4.48 15.41 -6.28
N SER A 665 -4.22 15.30 -4.99
CA SER A 665 -3.37 14.26 -4.43
C SER A 665 -4.13 12.98 -4.05
N LYS A 666 -3.57 11.82 -4.45
CA LYS A 666 -3.94 10.50 -3.92
C LYS A 666 -3.32 10.22 -2.54
N TYR A 667 -2.34 11.00 -2.10
CA TYR A 667 -1.59 10.79 -0.86
C TYR A 667 -2.54 10.82 0.34
N GLN A 668 -2.29 9.94 1.30
CA GLN A 668 -3.14 9.76 2.47
C GLN A 668 -2.46 10.42 3.67
N THR A 669 -3.25 11.00 4.57
CA THR A 669 -2.76 11.29 5.92
C THR A 669 -2.91 10.04 6.77
N ASN A 670 -2.06 9.84 7.77
CA ASN A 670 -2.24 8.74 8.71
C ASN A 670 -3.50 8.94 9.58
N VAL A 671 -3.91 7.93 10.34
CA VAL A 671 -5.14 8.00 11.19
C VAL A 671 -5.07 9.16 12.19
N ALA A 672 -3.88 9.41 12.75
CA ALA A 672 -3.61 10.56 13.64
C ALA A 672 -3.55 11.91 12.89
N ARG A 673 -3.44 11.88 11.56
CA ARG A 673 -3.24 13.00 10.64
C ARG A 673 -2.11 13.93 11.05
N THR A 674 -1.01 13.33 11.53
CA THR A 674 0.21 14.01 12.00
C THR A 674 1.36 13.93 11.00
N ALA A 675 1.24 13.07 9.98
CA ALA A 675 2.22 12.91 8.93
C ALA A 675 1.56 12.48 7.62
N LEU A 676 2.20 12.81 6.50
CA LEU A 676 1.88 12.23 5.20
C LEU A 676 2.27 10.75 5.19
N GLU A 677 1.34 9.90 4.75
CA GLU A 677 1.67 8.55 4.32
C GLU A 677 2.30 8.65 2.94
N TYR A 678 3.64 8.70 2.91
CA TYR A 678 4.37 8.59 1.66
C TYR A 678 4.10 7.22 1.03
N ASP A 679 3.81 7.20 -0.27
CA ASP A 679 3.59 5.95 -1.00
C ASP A 679 4.89 5.17 -1.16
N ALA A 680 4.81 3.93 -1.66
CA ALA A 680 6.00 3.10 -1.88
C ALA A 680 7.05 3.72 -2.84
N ASN A 681 6.67 4.75 -3.62
CA ASN A 681 7.51 5.38 -4.65
C ASN A 681 8.02 6.78 -4.27
N ASN A 682 7.53 7.36 -3.17
CA ASN A 682 7.86 8.69 -2.65
C ASN A 682 7.71 9.84 -3.70
N GLU A 683 6.71 9.80 -4.59
CA GLU A 683 6.59 10.75 -5.70
C GLU A 683 6.48 12.22 -5.25
N ALA A 684 5.62 12.52 -4.27
CA ALA A 684 5.48 13.88 -3.71
C ALA A 684 6.77 14.36 -3.05
N LEU A 685 7.42 13.49 -2.28
CA LEU A 685 8.67 13.82 -1.60
C LEU A 685 9.78 14.13 -2.61
N LYS A 686 9.86 13.35 -3.69
CA LYS A 686 10.77 13.63 -4.80
C LYS A 686 10.48 14.99 -5.42
N ALA A 687 9.21 15.32 -5.69
CA ALA A 687 8.84 16.62 -6.26
C ALA A 687 9.20 17.80 -5.33
N ILE A 688 9.05 17.65 -4.01
CA ILE A 688 9.53 18.63 -3.02
C ILE A 688 11.04 18.85 -3.15
N TYR A 689 11.83 17.75 -3.18
CA TYR A 689 13.28 17.85 -3.35
C TYR A 689 13.69 18.42 -4.70
N ASP A 690 12.98 18.10 -5.77
CA ASP A 690 13.22 18.66 -7.09
C ASP A 690 12.90 20.17 -7.12
N CYS A 691 11.92 20.65 -6.35
CA CYS A 691 11.69 22.10 -6.18
C CYS A 691 12.90 22.77 -5.52
N TYR A 692 13.52 22.14 -4.49
CA TYR A 692 14.76 22.62 -3.89
C TYR A 692 15.92 22.66 -4.89
N ARG A 693 16.05 21.64 -5.73
CA ARG A 693 17.01 21.64 -6.84
C ARG A 693 16.82 22.84 -7.76
N LEU A 694 15.59 23.14 -8.19
CA LEU A 694 15.32 24.26 -9.10
C LEU A 694 15.73 25.61 -8.50
N PHE A 695 15.57 25.82 -7.19
CA PHE A 695 16.09 27.03 -6.54
C PHE A 695 17.61 27.14 -6.67
N ILE A 696 18.34 26.05 -6.45
CA ILE A 696 19.81 26.03 -6.58
C ILE A 696 20.23 26.30 -8.02
N GLU A 697 19.60 25.65 -9.00
CA GLU A 697 19.90 25.84 -10.43
C GLU A 697 19.66 27.29 -10.89
N ASP A 698 18.61 27.94 -10.40
CA ASP A 698 18.35 29.35 -10.73
C ASP A 698 19.37 30.28 -10.09
N GLN A 699 19.90 29.96 -8.90
CA GLN A 699 21.00 30.74 -8.33
C GLN A 699 22.32 30.58 -9.08
N ILE A 700 22.63 29.37 -9.59
CA ILE A 700 23.80 29.17 -10.45
C ILE A 700 23.68 30.06 -11.70
N LYS A 701 22.51 30.08 -12.36
CA LYS A 701 22.26 30.96 -13.52
C LYS A 701 22.38 32.44 -13.15
N CYS A 702 21.84 32.85 -12.01
CA CYS A 702 21.91 34.25 -11.55
C CYS A 702 23.37 34.73 -11.37
N LEU A 703 24.27 33.87 -10.88
CA LEU A 703 25.69 34.19 -10.79
C LEU A 703 26.32 34.38 -12.19
N GLU A 704 25.99 33.51 -13.14
CA GLU A 704 26.46 33.66 -14.54
C GLU A 704 25.98 34.99 -15.17
N GLU A 705 24.72 35.36 -14.95
CA GLU A 705 24.14 36.63 -15.42
C GLU A 705 24.79 37.88 -14.80
N LYS A 706 25.33 37.75 -13.57
CA LYS A 706 26.09 38.80 -12.88
C LYS A 706 27.55 38.91 -13.35
N ASN A 707 27.92 38.27 -14.45
CA ASN A 707 29.28 38.18 -15.00
C ASN A 707 30.30 37.43 -14.13
N TYR A 708 29.86 36.62 -13.16
CA TYR A 708 30.76 35.65 -12.56
C TYR A 708 31.16 34.61 -13.61
N SER A 709 32.39 34.09 -13.51
CA SER A 709 32.81 33.02 -14.42
C SER A 709 31.93 31.78 -14.25
N LYS A 710 31.78 31.01 -15.33
CA LYS A 710 31.07 29.73 -15.28
C LYS A 710 31.61 28.80 -14.18
N SER A 711 32.95 28.81 -13.99
CA SER A 711 33.59 28.00 -12.96
C SER A 711 33.28 28.46 -11.54
N TRP A 712 33.09 29.76 -11.35
CA TRP A 712 32.62 30.32 -10.07
C TRP A 712 31.20 29.86 -9.78
N ALA A 713 30.26 30.15 -10.69
CA ALA A 713 28.84 29.87 -10.51
C ALA A 713 28.56 28.38 -10.19
N ILE A 714 29.19 27.48 -10.93
CA ILE A 714 29.02 26.02 -10.76
C ILE A 714 29.61 25.53 -9.46
N GLN A 715 30.80 26.00 -9.09
CA GLN A 715 31.41 25.56 -7.83
C GLN A 715 30.71 26.14 -6.61
N GLU A 716 30.00 27.28 -6.73
CA GLU A 716 29.23 27.86 -5.62
C GLU A 716 28.00 27.04 -5.23
N SER A 717 27.49 26.20 -6.14
CA SER A 717 26.34 25.30 -5.90
C SER A 717 26.46 24.51 -4.60
N HIS A 718 27.68 24.13 -4.21
CA HIS A 718 27.92 23.36 -3.01
C HIS A 718 27.65 24.13 -1.71
N TYR A 719 27.80 25.47 -1.71
CA TYR A 719 27.50 26.31 -0.56
C TYR A 719 25.99 26.56 -0.49
N ILE A 720 25.37 26.80 -1.65
CA ILE A 720 23.93 27.03 -1.78
C ILE A 720 23.12 25.81 -1.30
N MET A 721 23.60 24.58 -1.56
CA MET A 721 22.96 23.35 -1.09
C MET A 721 23.22 23.01 0.39
N ALA A 722 24.18 23.68 1.05
CA ALA A 722 24.60 23.33 2.41
C ALA A 722 23.42 23.29 3.42
N PRO A 723 22.47 24.24 3.42
CA PRO A 723 21.31 24.21 4.32
C PRO A 723 20.42 22.96 4.19
N LEU A 724 20.50 22.23 3.07
CA LEU A 724 19.69 21.02 2.81
C LEU A 724 20.38 19.72 3.23
N ILE A 725 21.72 19.74 3.41
CA ILE A 725 22.53 18.52 3.56
C ILE A 725 23.41 18.56 4.83
N LYS A 726 23.87 19.74 5.27
CA LYS A 726 24.74 19.95 6.44
C LYS A 726 24.60 21.35 7.06
N ALA A 727 23.99 21.43 8.24
CA ALA A 727 24.17 22.60 9.12
C ALA A 727 25.61 22.58 9.66
N SER A 728 26.50 23.35 9.06
CA SER A 728 27.95 23.20 9.27
C SER A 728 28.46 23.68 10.65
N TYR A 729 27.58 24.17 11.55
CA TYR A 729 28.01 24.86 12.76
C TYR A 729 27.14 24.65 14.02
N THR A 730 26.13 23.78 14.01
CA THR A 730 25.23 23.56 15.16
C THR A 730 25.02 22.08 15.46
N ASN A 731 24.67 21.76 16.72
CA ASN A 731 24.36 20.40 17.18
C ASN A 731 23.03 19.84 16.62
N ASP A 732 22.31 20.60 15.81
CA ASP A 732 21.04 20.18 15.22
C ASP A 732 21.30 19.46 13.89
N SER A 733 21.00 18.16 13.85
CA SER A 733 21.09 17.35 12.64
C SER A 733 20.03 17.79 11.62
N VAL A 734 20.48 18.18 10.43
CA VAL A 734 19.60 18.24 9.25
C VAL A 734 19.18 16.81 8.93
N GLU A 735 17.91 16.50 9.12
CA GLU A 735 17.38 15.14 8.96
C GLU A 735 16.32 15.08 7.84
N PRO A 736 16.73 14.81 6.59
CA PRO A 736 15.79 14.52 5.52
C PRO A 736 14.94 13.29 5.86
N ILE A 737 13.70 13.27 5.40
CA ILE A 737 12.82 12.10 5.50
C ILE A 737 13.43 10.92 4.73
N ASP A 738 13.96 11.17 3.53
CA ASP A 738 14.71 10.21 2.71
C ASP A 738 15.95 10.88 2.11
N GLU A 739 17.10 10.71 2.77
CA GLU A 739 18.39 11.27 2.34
C GLU A 739 18.82 10.76 0.96
N LYS A 740 18.56 9.48 0.64
CA LYS A 740 18.94 8.90 -0.65
C LYS A 740 18.15 9.54 -1.78
N LEU A 741 16.85 9.77 -1.57
CA LEU A 741 16.00 10.43 -2.55
C LEU A 741 16.38 11.91 -2.74
N LEU A 742 16.72 12.61 -1.65
CA LEU A 742 17.24 13.98 -1.71
C LEU A 742 18.53 14.03 -2.55
N ILE A 743 19.51 13.18 -2.25
CA ILE A 743 20.77 13.12 -3.01
C ILE A 743 20.50 12.81 -4.48
N LYS A 744 19.63 11.83 -4.78
CA LYS A 744 19.25 11.48 -6.15
C LYS A 744 18.63 12.66 -6.91
N SER A 745 17.76 13.43 -6.27
CA SER A 745 17.19 14.65 -6.86
C SER A 745 18.28 15.67 -7.15
N LEU A 746 19.13 15.98 -6.17
CA LEU A 746 20.21 16.96 -6.32
C LEU A 746 21.30 16.52 -7.31
N SER A 747 21.46 15.21 -7.59
CA SER A 747 22.42 14.68 -8.57
C SER A 747 22.17 15.13 -10.01
N ASP A 748 20.98 15.66 -10.32
CA ASP A 748 20.67 16.28 -11.61
C ASP A 748 21.26 17.70 -11.76
N ILE A 749 21.77 18.31 -10.67
CA ILE A 749 22.45 19.61 -10.73
C ILE A 749 23.74 19.49 -11.53
N LYS A 750 23.89 20.34 -12.54
CA LYS A 750 25.09 20.48 -13.35
C LYS A 750 26.25 21.10 -12.55
N CYS A 751 27.00 20.24 -11.85
CA CYS A 751 28.06 20.64 -10.92
C CYS A 751 29.49 20.22 -11.37
N LEU A 752 29.62 19.50 -12.50
CA LEU A 752 30.90 18.91 -12.93
C LEU A 752 31.36 19.49 -14.26
N PHE A 753 32.62 19.92 -14.32
CA PHE A 753 33.31 20.23 -15.56
C PHE A 753 33.95 18.99 -16.14
N VAL A 754 33.59 18.68 -17.39
CA VAL A 754 34.07 17.50 -18.10
C VAL A 754 34.66 17.90 -19.43
N GLU A 755 35.91 17.50 -19.67
CA GLU A 755 36.63 17.75 -20.91
C GLU A 755 36.69 16.51 -21.79
N LYS A 756 36.27 16.64 -23.04
CA LYS A 756 36.36 15.59 -24.06
C LYS A 756 36.56 16.21 -25.43
N ASP A 757 37.44 15.64 -26.24
CA ASP A 757 37.67 16.06 -27.64
C ASP A 757 37.95 17.57 -27.80
N GLY A 758 38.63 18.16 -26.83
CA GLY A 758 38.99 19.58 -26.82
C GLY A 758 37.85 20.54 -26.45
N LYS A 759 36.71 20.03 -25.98
CA LYS A 759 35.59 20.81 -25.43
C LYS A 759 35.53 20.67 -23.91
N ARG A 760 35.01 21.69 -23.23
CA ARG A 760 34.75 21.72 -21.78
C ARG A 760 33.25 21.91 -21.56
N ASP A 761 32.58 20.81 -21.24
CA ASP A 761 31.14 20.76 -21.00
C ASP A 761 30.84 20.75 -19.50
N VAL A 762 29.58 21.02 -19.15
CA VAL A 762 29.09 20.97 -17.77
C VAL A 762 28.03 19.91 -17.68
N LEU A 763 28.29 18.91 -16.84
CA LEU A 763 27.47 17.73 -16.66
C LEU A 763 26.97 17.64 -15.21
N SER A 764 25.84 16.95 -15.05
CA SER A 764 25.35 16.51 -13.76
C SER A 764 26.09 15.24 -13.29
N VAL A 765 25.88 14.84 -12.04
CA VAL A 765 26.39 13.54 -11.57
C VAL A 765 25.74 12.41 -12.36
N ASN A 766 24.42 12.48 -12.59
CA ASN A 766 23.70 11.45 -13.33
C ASN A 766 24.21 11.31 -14.77
N ASP A 767 24.48 12.42 -15.45
CA ASP A 767 25.09 12.42 -16.80
C ASP A 767 26.44 11.67 -16.79
N VAL A 768 27.26 11.88 -15.77
CA VAL A 768 28.57 11.23 -15.61
C VAL A 768 28.43 9.74 -15.27
N LEU A 769 27.39 9.35 -14.54
CA LEU A 769 27.14 7.94 -14.22
C LEU A 769 26.78 7.11 -15.46
N GLU A 770 26.11 7.70 -16.45
CA GLU A 770 25.78 7.05 -17.74
C GLU A 770 27.01 6.81 -18.63
N VAL A 771 28.09 7.56 -18.44
CA VAL A 771 29.33 7.39 -19.21
C VAL A 771 30.07 6.11 -18.77
N GLU A 772 30.48 5.27 -19.71
CA GLU A 772 31.17 4.00 -19.41
C GLU A 772 32.44 4.20 -18.56
N LYS A 773 33.31 5.14 -18.97
CA LYS A 773 34.56 5.46 -18.28
C LYS A 773 34.78 6.96 -18.16
N VAL A 774 35.36 7.40 -17.04
CA VAL A 774 35.76 8.79 -16.82
C VAL A 774 37.14 8.86 -16.17
N ASP A 775 37.95 9.81 -16.61
CA ASP A 775 39.26 10.09 -16.02
C ASP A 775 39.13 11.17 -14.94
N ILE A 776 39.83 10.98 -13.83
CA ILE A 776 40.06 12.00 -12.81
C ILE A 776 41.55 12.12 -12.59
N LEU A 777 42.07 13.35 -12.67
CA LEU A 777 43.49 13.64 -12.50
C LEU A 777 43.74 14.29 -11.15
N ASP A 778 44.42 13.58 -10.28
CA ASP A 778 45.01 14.15 -9.07
C ASP A 778 46.32 14.83 -9.48
N TYR A 779 46.24 16.14 -9.73
CA TYR A 779 47.38 16.93 -10.18
C TYR A 779 47.20 18.39 -9.74
N LYS A 780 48.12 18.92 -8.93
CA LYS A 780 47.99 20.26 -8.32
C LYS A 780 47.85 21.40 -9.34
N ILE A 781 48.40 21.26 -10.55
CA ILE A 781 48.24 22.29 -11.60
C ILE A 781 46.78 22.39 -12.08
N ILE A 782 46.02 21.29 -12.11
CA ILE A 782 44.61 21.32 -12.51
C ILE A 782 43.81 22.12 -11.49
N ASN A 783 44.03 21.88 -10.20
CA ASN A 783 43.42 22.66 -9.14
C ASN A 783 43.78 24.16 -9.24
N ALA A 784 45.04 24.48 -9.54
CA ALA A 784 45.47 25.87 -9.73
C ALA A 784 44.81 26.53 -10.95
N ILE A 785 44.65 25.80 -12.06
CA ILE A 785 43.97 26.30 -13.26
C ILE A 785 42.47 26.46 -13.00
N GLU A 786 41.83 25.53 -12.30
CA GLU A 786 40.41 25.65 -11.92
C GLU A 786 40.18 26.85 -10.98
N MET A 787 41.11 27.14 -10.06
CA MET A 787 41.08 28.38 -9.27
C MET A 787 41.25 29.63 -10.15
N LEU A 788 42.16 29.60 -11.12
CA LEU A 788 42.29 30.71 -12.07
C LEU A 788 41.00 30.88 -12.90
N PHE A 789 40.39 29.78 -13.36
CA PHE A 789 39.15 29.78 -14.13
C PHE A 789 37.93 30.23 -13.31
N LYS A 790 38.02 30.29 -11.98
CA LYS A 790 37.03 31.00 -11.16
C LYS A 790 37.15 32.51 -11.34
N GLU A 791 38.37 33.02 -11.38
CA GLU A 791 38.65 34.47 -11.45
C GLU A 791 38.53 35.06 -12.87
N ILE A 792 38.54 34.20 -13.91
CA ILE A 792 38.49 34.65 -15.31
C ILE A 792 37.31 34.00 -16.05
N SER A 793 36.60 34.80 -16.86
CA SER A 793 35.61 34.26 -17.79
C SER A 793 36.30 33.72 -19.04
N THR A 794 36.30 32.38 -19.21
CA THR A 794 37.00 31.72 -20.31
C THR A 794 36.35 30.39 -20.69
N ASP A 795 36.34 30.11 -22.00
CA ASP A 795 35.98 28.81 -22.58
C ASP A 795 37.21 27.93 -22.87
N ILE A 796 38.40 28.37 -22.44
CA ILE A 796 39.63 27.59 -22.61
C ILE A 796 39.53 26.31 -21.77
N THR A 797 39.94 25.19 -22.37
CA THR A 797 40.04 23.92 -21.65
C THR A 797 41.28 23.91 -20.75
N VAL A 798 41.18 23.30 -19.56
CA VAL A 798 42.28 22.98 -18.65
C VAL A 798 43.40 22.30 -19.42
N SER A 799 43.08 21.34 -20.28
CA SER A 799 44.07 20.64 -21.10
C SER A 799 44.87 21.60 -22.01
N LYS A 800 44.21 22.58 -22.64
CA LYS A 800 44.87 23.61 -23.45
C LYS A 800 45.67 24.59 -22.60
N MET A 801 45.18 24.93 -21.41
CA MET A 801 45.90 25.81 -20.49
C MET A 801 47.18 25.13 -19.97
N VAL A 802 47.11 23.85 -19.58
CA VAL A 802 48.29 23.07 -19.19
C VAL A 802 49.30 23.00 -20.32
N LYS A 803 48.86 22.76 -21.56
CA LYS A 803 49.74 22.80 -22.73
C LYS A 803 50.41 24.14 -22.92
N THR A 804 49.68 25.22 -22.68
CA THR A 804 50.21 26.58 -22.85
C THR A 804 51.21 26.94 -21.75
N VAL A 805 50.93 26.57 -20.51
CA VAL A 805 51.75 26.92 -19.33
C VAL A 805 52.97 26.01 -19.19
N LEU A 806 52.82 24.70 -19.43
CA LEU A 806 53.88 23.71 -19.23
C LEU A 806 54.53 23.23 -20.53
N GLY A 807 53.98 23.56 -21.70
CA GLY A 807 54.40 22.96 -22.97
C GLY A 807 53.96 21.49 -23.14
N GLU A 808 53.09 21.00 -22.25
CA GLU A 808 52.75 19.59 -22.14
C GLU A 808 51.35 19.28 -22.67
N ASN A 809 51.23 18.26 -23.54
CA ASN A 809 49.91 17.71 -23.81
C ASN A 809 49.50 16.83 -22.62
N ILE A 810 48.54 17.27 -21.82
CA ILE A 810 47.66 16.30 -21.14
C ILE A 810 46.91 15.64 -22.30
N SER A 811 47.32 14.41 -22.67
CA SER A 811 46.57 13.66 -23.65
C SER A 811 45.16 13.49 -23.10
N LEU A 812 44.20 14.20 -23.68
CA LEU A 812 42.81 13.78 -23.59
C LEU A 812 42.80 12.39 -24.22
N SER A 813 42.69 11.38 -23.38
CA SER A 813 42.23 10.07 -23.82
C SER A 813 40.90 10.27 -24.57
N ARG A 814 40.42 9.27 -25.31
CA ARG A 814 39.01 9.29 -25.77
C ARG A 814 38.01 9.30 -24.59
N ILE A 815 38.51 9.18 -23.36
CA ILE A 815 37.76 9.10 -22.11
C ILE A 815 37.54 10.53 -21.60
N PRO A 816 36.31 10.90 -21.22
CA PRO A 816 36.02 12.21 -20.63
C PRO A 816 36.78 12.45 -19.32
N LEU A 817 37.37 13.64 -19.17
CA LEU A 817 38.17 14.04 -18.00
C LEU A 817 37.37 15.00 -17.10
N ILE A 818 37.14 14.64 -15.84
CA ILE A 818 36.55 15.54 -14.84
C ILE A 818 37.64 16.45 -14.27
N THR A 819 37.48 17.77 -14.40
CA THR A 819 38.53 18.73 -14.03
C THR A 819 38.33 19.38 -12.65
N ASN A 820 37.10 19.48 -12.16
CA ASN A 820 36.77 20.13 -10.88
C ASN A 820 36.35 19.13 -9.77
N PHE A 821 36.73 17.86 -9.90
CA PHE A 821 36.32 16.83 -8.95
C PHE A 821 36.79 17.17 -7.52
N SER A 822 35.91 16.98 -6.54
CA SER A 822 36.22 17.17 -5.13
C SER A 822 35.55 16.08 -4.30
N GLN A 823 36.35 15.28 -3.61
CA GLN A 823 35.84 14.22 -2.75
C GLN A 823 35.14 14.73 -1.48
N TYR A 824 35.18 16.03 -1.20
CA TYR A 824 34.49 16.61 -0.04
C TYR A 824 33.04 16.98 -0.36
N GLN A 825 32.71 17.14 -1.65
CA GLN A 825 31.37 17.45 -2.11
C GLN A 825 30.51 16.19 -2.18
N ILE A 826 29.33 16.24 -1.57
CA ILE A 826 28.44 15.08 -1.39
C ILE A 826 27.97 14.49 -2.73
N LEU A 827 27.68 15.35 -3.71
CA LEU A 827 27.26 14.92 -5.05
C LEU A 827 28.41 14.24 -5.80
N HIS A 828 29.61 14.81 -5.78
CA HIS A 828 30.78 14.24 -6.45
C HIS A 828 31.16 12.87 -5.89
N LYS A 829 30.98 12.66 -4.57
CA LYS A 829 31.20 11.36 -3.94
C LYS A 829 30.37 10.23 -4.54
N GLN A 830 29.21 10.53 -5.13
CA GLN A 830 28.36 9.51 -5.77
C GLN A 830 29.10 8.82 -6.93
N ILE A 831 29.97 9.53 -7.65
CA ILE A 831 30.74 8.97 -8.77
C ILE A 831 31.69 7.88 -8.28
N ILE A 832 32.46 8.15 -7.21
CA ILE A 832 33.41 7.19 -6.65
C ILE A 832 32.73 6.07 -5.86
N GLN A 833 31.45 6.22 -5.54
CA GLN A 833 30.63 5.17 -4.90
C GLN A 833 30.00 4.25 -5.95
N ALA A 834 29.69 4.76 -7.13
CA ALA A 834 29.03 4.01 -8.20
C ALA A 834 30.00 3.38 -9.21
N LYS A 835 31.20 3.94 -9.40
CA LYS A 835 32.21 3.44 -10.35
C LYS A 835 33.47 2.98 -9.64
N ASN A 836 34.16 1.99 -10.22
CA ASN A 836 35.42 1.43 -9.71
C ASN A 836 36.61 1.94 -10.50
N VAL A 837 37.79 1.99 -9.88
CA VAL A 837 39.03 2.34 -10.58
C VAL A 837 39.50 1.17 -11.45
N THR A 838 39.62 1.40 -12.74
CA THR A 838 39.97 0.37 -13.75
C THR A 838 41.42 0.48 -14.20
N GLN A 839 41.99 1.68 -14.11
CA GLN A 839 43.38 1.97 -14.46
C GLN A 839 43.93 3.06 -13.56
N ILE A 840 45.20 2.91 -13.18
CA ILE A 840 45.95 3.92 -12.43
C ILE A 840 47.28 4.16 -13.15
N LYS A 841 47.54 5.41 -13.53
CA LYS A 841 48.83 5.83 -14.10
C LYS A 841 49.47 6.91 -13.25
N VAL A 842 50.74 6.72 -12.93
CA VAL A 842 51.53 7.65 -12.12
C VAL A 842 52.65 8.23 -12.97
N ASP A 843 52.83 9.53 -12.88
CA ASP A 843 54.04 10.21 -13.34
C ASP A 843 54.74 10.78 -12.09
N THR A 844 55.78 10.07 -11.63
CA THR A 844 56.50 10.42 -10.40
C THR A 844 57.28 11.72 -10.55
N MET A 845 57.79 12.00 -11.76
CA MET A 845 58.57 13.22 -12.04
C MET A 845 57.68 14.46 -12.01
N LYS A 846 56.46 14.36 -12.56
CA LYS A 846 55.50 15.46 -12.60
C LYS A 846 54.57 15.51 -11.40
N ARG A 847 54.64 14.52 -10.51
CA ARG A 847 53.73 14.37 -9.36
C ARG A 847 52.26 14.41 -9.81
N LYS A 848 51.90 13.47 -10.68
CA LYS A 848 50.56 13.32 -11.25
C LYS A 848 50.06 11.89 -11.06
N ILE A 849 48.81 11.74 -10.64
CA ILE A 849 48.11 10.46 -10.59
C ILE A 849 46.86 10.57 -11.47
N GLN A 850 46.71 9.67 -12.43
CA GLN A 850 45.52 9.53 -13.26
C GLN A 850 44.76 8.28 -12.82
N LEU A 851 43.48 8.46 -12.50
CA LEU A 851 42.54 7.40 -12.16
C LEU A 851 41.46 7.33 -13.23
N THR A 852 41.31 6.17 -13.87
CA THR A 852 40.20 5.90 -14.78
C THR A 852 39.12 5.13 -14.05
N PHE A 853 37.97 5.75 -13.82
CA PHE A 853 36.80 5.12 -13.23
C PHE A 853 35.93 4.49 -14.31
N GLY A 854 35.43 3.27 -14.08
CA GLY A 854 34.55 2.53 -14.98
C GLY A 854 33.54 1.65 -14.23
N ASN A 855 32.71 0.94 -14.99
CA ASN A 855 31.62 0.12 -14.45
C ASN A 855 32.04 -1.32 -14.11
N GLU A 856 33.32 -1.67 -14.29
CA GLU A 856 33.84 -3.00 -13.98
C GLU A 856 33.72 -3.30 -12.47
N GLU A 857 33.06 -4.40 -12.13
CA GLU A 857 32.88 -4.84 -10.74
C GLU A 857 33.98 -5.80 -10.28
N GLY A 858 34.15 -5.93 -8.96
CA GLY A 858 35.00 -6.96 -8.37
C GLY A 858 36.50 -6.75 -8.57
N LEU A 859 36.95 -5.59 -9.04
CA LEU A 859 38.38 -5.28 -9.19
C LEU A 859 39.09 -5.07 -7.85
N TRP A 860 38.38 -4.55 -6.86
CA TRP A 860 38.92 -4.19 -5.55
C TRP A 860 38.08 -4.79 -4.42
N LYS A 861 38.74 -5.31 -3.39
CA LYS A 861 38.18 -5.44 -2.04
C LYS A 861 38.50 -4.14 -1.28
N SER A 862 37.46 -3.42 -0.87
CA SER A 862 37.59 -2.11 -0.22
C SER A 862 37.22 -2.15 1.25
N TYR A 863 38.01 -1.50 2.10
CA TYR A 863 37.82 -1.48 3.55
C TYR A 863 37.89 -0.06 4.11
N ASP A 864 37.01 0.26 5.05
CA ASP A 864 36.99 1.55 5.71
C ASP A 864 38.13 1.69 6.74
N ILE A 865 38.67 2.90 6.85
CA ILE A 865 39.69 3.29 7.82
C ILE A 865 39.06 4.36 8.74
N PRO A 866 38.82 4.07 10.03
CA PRO A 866 38.11 4.97 10.94
C PRO A 866 38.83 6.29 11.17
N SER A 867 38.07 7.37 11.27
CA SER A 867 38.56 8.73 11.50
C SER A 867 38.71 9.12 12.97
N GLU A 868 38.36 8.25 13.92
CA GLU A 868 38.35 8.52 15.39
C GLU A 868 39.72 8.87 15.99
N TYR A 869 40.78 8.90 15.16
CA TYR A 869 42.17 9.14 15.55
C TYR A 869 42.77 10.44 14.98
N ARG A 870 41.96 11.35 14.41
CA ARG A 870 42.48 12.50 13.65
C ARG A 870 42.32 13.87 14.34
N ARG A 871 43.42 14.65 14.33
CA ARG A 871 43.43 16.13 14.49
C ARG A 871 43.35 16.87 13.14
N THR A 872 43.44 16.18 12.00
CA THR A 872 43.41 16.79 10.66
C THR A 872 42.69 15.91 9.62
N PRO A 873 41.91 16.48 8.69
CA PRO A 873 41.21 15.72 7.66
C PRO A 873 42.20 15.19 6.60
N SER A 874 42.46 13.87 6.61
CA SER A 874 43.29 13.18 5.60
C SER A 874 42.44 12.65 4.43
N TYR A 875 43.05 12.63 3.25
CA TYR A 875 42.45 12.38 1.93
C TYR A 875 41.87 10.97 1.69
N SER A 876 42.03 9.99 2.59
CA SER A 876 41.63 8.61 2.34
C SER A 876 41.02 7.94 3.58
N ASN A 877 39.73 7.58 3.49
CA ASN A 877 39.03 6.77 4.51
C ASN A 877 38.79 5.34 4.03
N LYS A 878 39.36 4.94 2.89
CA LYS A 878 39.26 3.60 2.33
C LYS A 878 40.61 3.10 1.82
N ILE A 879 40.84 1.80 1.98
CA ILE A 879 41.91 1.06 1.33
C ILE A 879 41.30 0.07 0.34
N HIS A 880 41.93 -0.03 -0.84
CA HIS A 880 41.51 -0.86 -1.95
C HIS A 880 42.62 -1.87 -2.27
N LEU A 881 42.27 -3.15 -2.10
CA LEU A 881 43.13 -4.28 -2.43
C LEU A 881 42.67 -4.92 -3.74
N PRO A 882 43.53 -5.10 -4.73
CA PRO A 882 43.11 -5.68 -6.00
C PRO A 882 42.74 -7.15 -5.81
N THR A 883 41.65 -7.62 -6.39
CA THR A 883 41.23 -9.04 -6.28
C THR A 883 42.16 -9.96 -7.07
N GLY A 884 42.46 -9.59 -8.32
CA GLY A 884 43.41 -10.28 -9.19
C GLY A 884 44.75 -9.57 -9.35
N ASP A 885 45.41 -9.83 -10.48
CA ASP A 885 46.60 -9.11 -10.91
C ASP A 885 46.18 -7.73 -11.44
N PHE A 886 46.53 -6.69 -10.68
CA PHE A 886 46.31 -5.30 -11.04
C PHE A 886 47.65 -4.56 -10.98
N CYS A 887 48.06 -3.96 -12.09
CA CYS A 887 49.32 -3.23 -12.19
C CYS A 887 49.05 -1.72 -12.20
N ILE A 888 49.66 -1.01 -11.25
CA ILE A 888 49.69 0.46 -11.26
C ILE A 888 50.87 0.90 -12.13
N GLU A 889 50.60 1.59 -13.23
CA GLU A 889 51.62 2.03 -14.19
C GLU A 889 52.42 3.22 -13.65
N GLY A 890 53.74 3.21 -13.88
CA GLY A 890 54.62 4.35 -13.58
C GLY A 890 55.05 4.48 -12.11
N LEU A 891 54.75 3.50 -11.26
CA LEU A 891 55.42 3.36 -9.96
C LEU A 891 56.84 2.83 -10.14
N ASN A 892 57.75 3.25 -9.26
CA ASN A 892 59.10 2.72 -9.18
C ASN A 892 59.16 1.65 -8.08
N ASP A 893 59.46 2.06 -6.85
CA ASP A 893 59.59 1.18 -5.68
C ASP A 893 58.34 1.20 -4.78
N GLU A 894 57.39 2.09 -5.06
CA GLU A 894 56.19 2.30 -4.25
C GLU A 894 55.23 1.09 -4.31
N ILE A 895 54.59 0.80 -3.19
CA ILE A 895 53.67 -0.34 -3.06
C ILE A 895 52.25 -0.04 -3.55
N GLY A 896 51.95 1.23 -3.85
CA GLY A 896 50.64 1.71 -4.21
C GLY A 896 50.58 3.24 -4.26
N VAL A 897 49.36 3.76 -4.42
CA VAL A 897 49.08 5.20 -4.45
C VAL A 897 48.10 5.60 -3.36
N LYS A 898 48.26 6.80 -2.81
CA LYS A 898 47.24 7.49 -2.02
C LYS A 898 46.70 8.64 -2.87
N SER A 899 45.43 8.56 -3.26
CA SER A 899 44.80 9.53 -4.17
C SER A 899 43.29 9.62 -3.92
N ILE A 900 42.56 10.24 -4.84
CA ILE A 900 41.11 10.40 -4.82
C ILE A 900 40.44 9.02 -4.64
N GLY A 901 39.53 8.93 -3.67
CA GLY A 901 38.77 7.71 -3.40
C GLY A 901 39.46 6.70 -2.48
N GLY A 902 40.75 6.88 -2.13
CA GLY A 902 41.41 6.06 -1.11
C GLY A 902 42.87 5.71 -1.39
N ILE A 903 43.33 4.66 -0.72
CA ILE A 903 44.65 4.05 -0.92
C ILE A 903 44.48 2.84 -1.83
N TYR A 904 45.18 2.80 -2.97
CA TYR A 904 45.13 1.68 -3.91
C TYR A 904 46.47 0.96 -3.94
N LEU A 905 46.47 -0.34 -3.65
CA LEU A 905 47.69 -1.15 -3.58
C LEU A 905 47.98 -1.87 -4.90
N ASN A 906 49.26 -1.94 -5.25
CA ASN A 906 49.73 -2.71 -6.39
C ASN A 906 49.79 -4.21 -6.02
N SER A 907 49.24 -5.07 -6.89
CA SER A 907 49.09 -6.52 -6.63
C SER A 907 50.43 -7.24 -6.37
N ASN A 908 51.51 -6.76 -6.99
CA ASN A 908 52.84 -7.37 -6.92
C ASN A 908 53.62 -7.06 -5.63
N SER A 909 53.12 -6.17 -4.76
CA SER A 909 53.82 -5.83 -3.53
C SER A 909 53.74 -6.96 -2.48
N ALA A 910 54.85 -7.19 -1.77
CA ALA A 910 54.91 -8.19 -0.69
C ALA A 910 53.89 -7.89 0.42
N LEU A 911 53.69 -6.59 0.72
CA LEU A 911 52.69 -6.15 1.68
C LEU A 911 51.26 -6.45 1.21
N CYS A 912 50.92 -6.21 -0.07
CA CYS A 912 49.58 -6.52 -0.58
C CYS A 912 49.24 -8.02 -0.47
N LYS A 913 50.20 -8.89 -0.83
CA LYS A 913 50.04 -10.36 -0.69
C LYS A 913 49.80 -10.78 0.75
N TYR A 914 50.55 -10.18 1.69
CA TYR A 914 50.36 -10.43 3.11
C TYR A 914 49.02 -9.90 3.63
N LEU A 915 48.63 -8.68 3.25
CA LEU A 915 47.37 -8.10 3.68
C LEU A 915 46.18 -8.94 3.21
N LYS A 916 46.19 -9.49 1.99
CA LYS A 916 45.16 -10.43 1.54
C LYS A 916 45.03 -11.62 2.51
N LYS A 917 46.15 -12.28 2.85
CA LYS A 917 46.20 -13.39 3.80
C LYS A 917 45.71 -12.98 5.20
N ALA A 918 46.19 -11.85 5.71
CA ALA A 918 45.83 -11.36 7.03
C ALA A 918 44.33 -11.03 7.12
N ILE A 919 43.78 -10.42 6.08
CA ILE A 919 42.36 -10.05 6.01
C ILE A 919 41.47 -11.28 5.94
N ASP A 920 41.85 -12.32 5.19
CA ASP A 920 41.10 -13.58 5.12
C ASP A 920 40.95 -14.23 6.52
N ILE A 921 41.94 -14.06 7.41
CA ILE A 921 41.85 -14.54 8.80
C ILE A 921 40.71 -13.84 9.54
N PHE A 922 40.57 -12.52 9.39
CA PHE A 922 39.47 -11.77 10.01
C PHE A 922 38.12 -12.10 9.36
N GLU A 923 38.06 -12.17 8.03
CA GLU A 923 36.83 -12.45 7.26
C GLU A 923 36.28 -13.86 7.53
N SER A 924 37.14 -14.86 7.76
CA SER A 924 36.75 -16.27 7.97
C SER A 924 35.70 -16.49 9.07
N SER A 925 35.68 -15.64 10.09
CA SER A 925 34.76 -15.74 11.23
C SER A 925 33.44 -14.97 11.05
N ASN A 926 33.39 -14.01 10.13
CA ASN A 926 32.25 -13.12 9.84
C ASN A 926 31.53 -12.53 11.09
N THR A 927 32.24 -12.31 12.20
CA THR A 927 31.66 -11.73 13.43
C THR A 927 31.80 -10.21 13.47
N LYS A 928 30.93 -9.53 14.24
CA LYS A 928 31.02 -8.08 14.48
C LYS A 928 32.37 -7.71 15.12
N GLU A 929 32.87 -8.54 16.03
CA GLU A 929 34.19 -8.37 16.66
C GLU A 929 35.31 -8.43 15.62
N SER A 930 35.34 -9.46 14.76
CA SER A 930 36.39 -9.56 13.73
C SER A 930 36.35 -8.42 12.71
N ARG A 931 35.18 -7.87 12.38
CA ARG A 931 35.08 -6.65 11.55
C ARG A 931 35.70 -5.43 12.25
N ILE A 932 35.46 -5.27 13.55
CA ILE A 932 36.08 -4.19 14.35
C ILE A 932 37.60 -4.38 14.37
N LEU A 933 38.09 -5.59 14.67
CA LEU A 933 39.53 -5.90 14.71
C LEU A 933 40.22 -5.63 13.36
N LEU A 934 39.60 -6.03 12.25
CA LEU A 934 40.10 -5.77 10.89
C LEU A 934 40.22 -4.26 10.62
N THR A 935 39.17 -3.52 10.93
CA THR A 935 39.12 -2.07 10.76
C THR A 935 40.17 -1.36 11.65
N THR A 936 40.38 -1.83 12.88
CA THR A 936 41.45 -1.36 13.78
C THR A 936 42.85 -1.68 13.23
N PHE A 937 43.05 -2.87 12.66
CA PHE A 937 44.32 -3.27 12.04
C PHE A 937 44.68 -2.36 10.88
N LEU A 938 43.76 -2.19 9.92
CA LEU A 938 43.99 -1.36 8.75
C LEU A 938 44.18 0.12 9.13
N GLY A 939 43.42 0.63 10.11
CA GLY A 939 43.62 1.99 10.62
C GLY A 939 44.99 2.22 11.24
N ASN A 940 45.49 1.27 12.04
CA ASN A 940 46.82 1.38 12.64
C ASN A 940 47.94 1.36 11.61
N VAL A 941 47.82 0.51 10.59
CA VAL A 941 48.83 0.32 9.54
C VAL A 941 48.87 1.52 8.58
N PHE A 942 47.73 2.05 8.15
CA PHE A 942 47.65 3.04 7.07
C PHE A 942 47.43 4.50 7.50
N ASP A 943 46.94 4.79 8.72
CA ASP A 943 46.67 6.17 9.15
C ASP A 943 47.88 6.84 9.84
N ASN A 944 48.88 6.05 10.28
CA ASN A 944 49.96 6.50 11.18
C ASN A 944 51.33 6.73 10.53
N ASN A 945 51.41 6.77 9.20
CA ASN A 945 52.67 6.72 8.43
C ASN A 945 53.56 5.52 8.80
N PHE A 946 53.02 4.50 9.48
CA PHE A 946 53.78 3.36 10.02
C PHE A 946 54.56 2.64 8.92
N LEU A 947 53.96 2.45 7.76
CA LEU A 947 54.59 1.77 6.62
C LEU A 947 55.76 2.55 5.98
N GLU A 948 55.83 3.87 6.21
CA GLU A 948 56.79 4.76 5.54
C GLU A 948 58.12 4.87 6.30
N TYR A 949 58.21 4.34 7.53
CA TYR A 949 59.42 4.32 8.35
C TYR A 949 60.32 3.11 8.05
N SER A 950 61.62 3.30 8.24
CA SER A 950 62.57 2.18 8.40
C SER A 950 62.73 1.89 9.88
N TYR A 951 62.54 0.63 10.25
CA TYR A 951 62.70 0.18 11.63
C TYR A 951 63.92 -0.74 11.76
N SER A 952 64.70 -0.59 12.82
CA SER A 952 65.42 -1.71 13.43
C SER A 952 64.44 -2.61 14.17
N GLU A 953 64.83 -3.85 14.50
CA GLU A 953 63.95 -4.76 15.25
C GLU A 953 63.43 -4.14 16.55
N LYS A 954 64.28 -3.41 17.29
CA LYS A 954 63.91 -2.75 18.55
C LYS A 954 62.90 -1.62 18.34
N GLU A 955 63.04 -0.86 17.25
CA GLU A 955 62.14 0.26 16.93
C GLU A 955 60.78 -0.26 16.46
N PHE A 956 60.74 -1.36 15.71
CA PHE A 956 59.50 -2.02 15.33
C PHE A 956 58.73 -2.51 16.57
N ASP A 957 59.40 -3.24 17.47
CA ASP A 957 58.78 -3.75 18.69
C ASP A 957 58.26 -2.61 19.58
N TYR A 958 58.99 -1.49 19.64
CA TYR A 958 58.54 -0.29 20.32
C TYR A 958 57.31 0.35 19.65
N ALA A 959 57.27 0.42 18.32
CA ALA A 959 56.16 0.98 17.56
C ALA A 959 54.85 0.17 17.76
N ILE A 960 54.93 -1.17 17.74
CA ILE A 960 53.79 -2.07 17.99
C ILE A 960 53.25 -1.90 19.43
N ARG A 961 54.15 -1.83 20.43
CA ARG A 961 53.75 -1.56 21.82
C ARG A 961 53.04 -0.21 21.95
N ARG A 962 53.56 0.83 21.29
CA ARG A 962 52.96 2.16 21.30
C ARG A 962 51.58 2.18 20.61
N MET A 963 51.38 1.42 19.54
CA MET A 963 50.06 1.28 18.90
C MET A 963 49.02 0.67 19.85
N THR A 964 49.45 -0.29 20.67
CA THR A 964 48.57 -0.98 21.64
C THR A 964 48.19 -0.05 22.81
N GLN A 965 49.08 0.87 23.20
CA GLN A 965 48.92 1.77 24.37
C GLN A 965 48.39 3.18 24.02
N ARG A 966 47.93 3.40 22.79
CA ARG A 966 47.70 4.75 22.24
C ARG A 966 46.45 5.48 22.74
N SER A 967 45.58 4.84 23.53
CA SER A 967 44.32 5.45 24.00
C SER A 967 44.10 5.22 25.50
N ASN A 968 43.54 6.20 26.21
CA ASN A 968 43.11 6.08 27.61
C ASN A 968 41.84 5.20 27.80
N SER A 969 41.40 4.45 26.78
CA SER A 969 40.24 3.58 26.87
C SER A 969 40.69 2.11 26.97
N HIS A 970 40.26 1.44 28.04
CA HIS A 970 40.54 0.03 28.29
C HIS A 970 40.04 -0.87 27.13
N PHE A 971 38.94 -0.46 26.50
CA PHE A 971 38.36 -1.12 25.34
C PHE A 971 39.31 -1.18 24.13
N TYR A 972 40.07 -0.11 23.87
CA TYR A 972 41.00 -0.07 22.74
C TYR A 972 42.25 -0.92 22.98
N GLU A 973 42.78 -0.94 24.22
CA GLU A 973 43.92 -1.80 24.58
C GLU A 973 43.57 -3.29 24.42
N GLU A 974 42.37 -3.68 24.86
CA GLU A 974 41.88 -5.05 24.69
C GLU A 974 41.68 -5.39 23.20
N THR A 975 41.07 -4.47 22.43
CA THR A 975 40.80 -4.64 21.00
C THR A 975 42.10 -4.77 20.19
N THR A 976 43.10 -3.92 20.46
CA THR A 976 44.41 -3.98 19.77
C THR A 976 45.23 -5.20 20.16
N SER A 977 45.15 -5.66 21.41
CA SER A 977 45.80 -6.89 21.85
C SER A 977 45.21 -8.13 21.14
N LYS A 978 43.88 -8.27 21.16
CA LYS A 978 43.15 -9.35 20.45
C LYS A 978 43.39 -9.33 18.93
N MET A 979 43.57 -8.14 18.35
CA MET A 979 43.88 -7.98 16.94
C MET A 979 45.25 -8.58 16.61
N TRP A 980 46.28 -8.27 17.40
CA TRP A 980 47.63 -8.82 17.18
C TRP A 980 47.71 -10.33 17.46
N GLU A 981 46.89 -10.88 18.36
CA GLU A 981 46.79 -12.33 18.59
C GLU A 981 46.28 -13.12 17.37
N LYS A 982 45.48 -12.50 16.51
CA LYS A 982 44.94 -13.13 15.29
C LYS A 982 45.91 -13.15 14.12
N ILE A 983 46.99 -12.36 14.18
CA ILE A 983 47.92 -12.16 13.09
C ILE A 983 49.28 -12.76 13.47
N ASP A 984 49.96 -13.41 12.53
CA ASP A 984 51.36 -13.80 12.72
C ASP A 984 52.26 -12.54 12.73
N LEU A 985 52.58 -12.07 13.94
CA LEU A 985 53.37 -10.86 14.15
C LEU A 985 54.81 -11.01 13.63
N ASP A 986 55.37 -12.22 13.66
CA ASP A 986 56.73 -12.47 13.16
C ASP A 986 56.78 -12.43 11.63
N GLU A 987 55.75 -12.99 10.96
CA GLU A 987 55.56 -12.85 9.51
C GLU A 987 55.36 -11.37 9.13
N PHE A 988 54.52 -10.64 9.87
CA PHE A 988 54.32 -9.21 9.64
C PHE A 988 55.63 -8.41 9.82
N LYS A 989 56.34 -8.66 10.92
CA LYS A 989 57.62 -8.01 11.26
C LYS A 989 58.63 -8.22 10.15
N LYS A 990 58.78 -9.45 9.65
CA LYS A 990 59.68 -9.76 8.55
C LYS A 990 59.36 -8.94 7.30
N ILE A 991 58.08 -8.82 6.95
CA ILE A 991 57.66 -8.07 5.76
C ILE A 991 57.90 -6.57 5.92
N ILE A 992 57.60 -6.00 7.09
CA ILE A 992 57.84 -4.58 7.37
C ILE A 992 59.34 -4.25 7.42
N LEU A 993 60.17 -5.11 8.00
CA LEU A 993 61.62 -4.90 8.11
C LEU A 993 62.38 -5.12 6.80
N MET A 994 61.82 -5.85 5.83
CA MET A 994 62.48 -6.18 4.56
C MET A 994 62.82 -4.95 3.71
N LYS A 995 61.92 -3.97 3.64
CA LYS A 995 62.10 -2.71 2.89
C LYS A 995 61.05 -1.68 3.28
N LYS A 996 61.29 -0.41 2.97
CA LYS A 996 60.28 0.66 3.11
C LYS A 996 59.07 0.38 2.21
N HIS A 997 57.87 0.58 2.75
CA HIS A 997 56.60 0.37 2.03
C HIS A 997 55.95 1.72 1.74
N ILE A 998 56.55 2.44 0.79
CA ILE A 998 56.17 3.82 0.47
C ILE A 998 54.92 3.83 -0.42
N LEU A 999 53.94 4.67 -0.07
CA LEU A 999 52.83 5.01 -0.95
C LEU A 999 53.16 6.27 -1.74
N PHE A 1000 52.94 6.23 -3.05
CA PHE A 1000 53.04 7.45 -3.85
C PHE A 1000 51.86 8.37 -3.51
N SER A 1001 52.16 9.58 -3.02
CA SER A 1001 51.15 10.57 -2.60
C SER A 1001 51.56 11.98 -2.99
N LEU A 1002 50.58 12.78 -3.42
CA LEU A 1002 50.81 14.19 -3.72
C LEU A 1002 50.94 15.06 -2.46
N ASP A 1003 50.53 14.55 -1.30
CA ASP A 1003 50.62 15.25 -0.01
C ASP A 1003 52.03 15.18 0.58
N ASN A 1004 52.85 14.24 0.13
CA ASN A 1004 54.23 14.11 0.62
C ASN A 1004 55.17 15.01 -0.20
N TRP A 1005 55.44 16.21 0.30
CA TRP A 1005 56.32 17.22 -0.33
C TRP A 1005 57.80 17.09 0.09
N THR A 1006 58.14 16.10 0.90
CA THR A 1006 59.53 15.92 1.36
C THR A 1006 60.44 15.55 0.19
N ARG A 1007 61.54 16.29 0.01
CA ARG A 1007 62.54 16.04 -1.04
C ARG A 1007 63.66 15.09 -0.60
N SER A 1008 63.64 14.62 0.65
CA SER A 1008 64.67 13.77 1.22
C SER A 1008 64.30 12.29 1.05
N LYS A 1009 65.24 11.48 0.55
CA LYS A 1009 65.15 10.00 0.62
C LYS A 1009 65.21 9.47 2.06
N GLU A 1010 65.57 10.34 2.99
CA GLU A 1010 65.53 10.15 4.44
C GLU A 1010 64.45 11.06 5.01
N VAL A 1011 63.28 10.50 5.31
CA VAL A 1011 62.29 11.20 6.12
C VAL A 1011 62.91 11.35 7.52
N TYR A 1012 63.42 12.54 7.83
CA TYR A 1012 63.70 12.94 9.21
C TYR A 1012 62.38 13.28 9.87
N TYR A 1013 62.04 12.54 10.93
CA TYR A 1013 61.54 13.07 12.21
C TYR A 1013 61.69 12.00 13.29
#